data_AF-A0A0F9UJ23-F1
#
_entry.id   AF-A0A0F9UJ23-F1
#
_cell.length_a   1.000
_cell.length_b   1.000
_cell.length_c   1.000
_cell.angle_alpha   90.00
_cell.angle_beta   90.00
_cell.angle_gamma   90.00
#
_symmetry.space_group_name_H-M   'P 1'
#
loop_
_entity.id
_entity.type
_entity.pdbx_description
1 polymer ?
#
loop_
_entity_poly.entity_id
_entity_poly.type
_entity_poly.pdbx_seq_one_letter_code
_entity_poly.pdbx_strand_id
1 'polypeptide(L)'
;MTKSNPRRMPSIPTLVFPLTALALAISLTGCFSDGGGDDDSDAGASASTGVFMDSPVGGLHYQSSSHNGTTSSAGEFQYNAGESLTFSIGDLELGSASGAAIITPLDLVEDATDVSNNRVNNLAVLLQTLDQDAVLNNGILITEEVAAIVANHVDSLDLDQPSATFPASLAALLTELNEAEPPVFTDTDPRPRSVVSAAAAREHMARSLAPGKVVETEYGQLSGFQHADGTWAWYGIPYAKPPLDALRWKPPVEPEAWEGVRYATAWANQSAQTPAYQSFGEGGMSEDSLYLNVTVPDGYAGEELPVMVWFHGGGFAILTGNTKAFNNTSLPKEGVIVVTVNHRLGPFGYMAHPALTAESSNTSSGNYGQLDLVAALKWVKNNIAAFGGDPDNVTIFGESGGGGKVLSLINSPLAKGLFHKAIVQSGMAGPADVLMPVENPLAAEEQDGVAVAEKLGVQSASDVAAAMRSVPWVDLVNAANASGRVFSPNVDGYYMTDGIRNSFESGTHNDVPVMAGANEGDTPGLIEGFKWYMPWMADYNDADVYAYVFDHLPDNWAEKGSLAYHGSELVYVFDYPGSFVSHYLLGLTGIKEVGSDVPTPAGFLANHPGWKANDVYVTETMRDMWANFARTGNPSTTTIDWDAYTSQNDSYLRITEEPTMQSGVDSAFPAPAAK
;
A
#
# COMPACT_ATOMS: atom_id res chain seq x y z
N MET A 1 -31.62 60.98 -16.83
CA MET A 1 -33.03 60.54 -16.77
C MET A 1 -33.05 59.02 -16.77
N THR A 2 -33.83 58.43 -15.85
CA THR A 2 -34.33 57.03 -15.79
C THR A 2 -33.29 55.89 -15.91
N LYS A 3 -32.72 55.36 -14.81
CA LYS A 3 -33.26 54.40 -13.81
C LYS A 3 -33.90 53.12 -14.41
N SER A 4 -33.19 52.00 -14.31
CA SER A 4 -33.75 50.65 -14.15
C SER A 4 -32.89 49.83 -13.17
N ASN A 5 -33.50 49.41 -12.07
CA ASN A 5 -32.93 48.63 -10.96
C ASN A 5 -32.43 47.23 -11.38
N PRO A 6 -31.36 46.70 -10.76
CA PRO A 6 -31.12 45.26 -10.68
C PRO A 6 -31.92 44.65 -9.50
N ARG A 7 -32.58 43.51 -9.76
CA ARG A 7 -33.24 42.68 -8.75
C ARG A 7 -32.19 42.03 -7.86
N ARG A 8 -32.32 42.22 -6.54
CA ARG A 8 -31.61 41.46 -5.51
C ARG A 8 -32.03 39.98 -5.56
N MET A 9 -31.07 39.07 -5.66
CA MET A 9 -31.27 37.68 -5.24
C MET A 9 -31.23 37.61 -3.70
N PRO A 10 -32.08 36.77 -3.08
CA PRO A 10 -32.14 36.65 -1.63
C PRO A 10 -30.95 35.85 -1.09
N SER A 11 -30.43 36.29 0.04
CA SER A 11 -29.49 35.56 0.89
C SER A 11 -30.12 34.24 1.36
N ILE A 12 -29.47 33.12 1.02
CA ILE A 12 -29.82 31.79 1.54
C ILE A 12 -29.26 31.68 2.97
N PRO A 13 -30.05 31.25 3.96
CA PRO A 13 -29.60 31.16 5.35
C PRO A 13 -28.70 29.94 5.55
N THR A 14 -27.63 30.13 6.32
CA THR A 14 -26.79 29.07 6.88
C THR A 14 -27.65 28.21 7.81
N LEU A 15 -28.01 26.99 7.38
CA LEU A 15 -28.59 25.99 8.26
C LEU A 15 -27.46 25.25 8.97
N VAL A 16 -27.36 25.48 10.28
CA VAL A 16 -26.64 24.63 11.23
C VAL A 16 -27.57 23.46 11.55
N PHE A 17 -27.20 22.25 11.16
CA PHE A 17 -27.85 21.02 11.64
C PHE A 17 -27.09 20.49 12.86
N PRO A 18 -27.77 20.21 13.99
CA PRO A 18 -27.14 19.47 15.07
C PRO A 18 -27.03 18.00 14.65
N LEU A 19 -25.82 17.43 14.75
CA LEU A 19 -25.62 15.99 14.68
C LEU A 19 -26.37 15.34 15.85
N THR A 20 -27.50 14.69 15.56
CA THR A 20 -28.08 13.70 16.47
C THR A 20 -27.53 12.33 16.08
N ALA A 21 -26.71 11.77 16.97
CA ALA A 21 -26.23 10.39 16.88
C ALA A 21 -27.43 9.43 16.80
N LEU A 22 -27.52 8.67 15.71
CA LEU A 22 -28.45 7.56 15.58
C LEU A 22 -27.63 6.28 15.70
N ALA A 23 -27.64 5.69 16.91
CA ALA A 23 -27.05 4.40 17.18
C ALA A 23 -27.77 3.32 16.36
N LEU A 24 -27.08 2.71 15.40
CA LEU A 24 -27.54 1.52 14.70
C LEU A 24 -27.06 0.30 15.50
N ALA A 25 -27.96 -0.28 16.30
CA ALA A 25 -27.70 -1.51 17.03
C ALA A 25 -27.64 -2.69 16.04
N ILE A 26 -26.47 -3.30 15.90
CA ILE A 26 -26.30 -4.59 15.20
C ILE A 26 -26.60 -5.69 16.22
N SER A 27 -27.73 -6.38 16.06
CA SER A 27 -28.08 -7.54 16.87
C SER A 27 -27.40 -8.80 16.31
N LEU A 28 -26.36 -9.29 16.99
CA LEU A 28 -25.87 -10.66 16.81
C LEU A 28 -26.70 -11.59 17.70
N THR A 29 -27.75 -12.19 17.16
CA THR A 29 -28.46 -13.30 17.81
C THR A 29 -27.87 -14.63 17.36
N GLY A 30 -27.10 -15.26 18.25
CA GLY A 30 -26.68 -16.66 18.12
C GLY A 30 -27.87 -17.61 18.32
N CYS A 31 -28.00 -18.59 17.41
CA CYS A 31 -28.94 -19.69 17.55
C CYS A 31 -28.30 -20.81 18.38
N PHE A 32 -28.85 -21.12 19.56
CA PHE A 32 -28.68 -22.40 20.24
C PHE A 32 -30.04 -23.06 20.43
N SER A 33 -30.07 -24.38 20.17
CA SER A 33 -31.28 -25.20 20.18
C SER A 33 -31.79 -25.50 21.58
N ASP A 34 -33.12 -25.51 21.65
CA ASP A 34 -34.02 -25.73 22.78
C ASP A 34 -33.83 -27.08 23.50
N GLY A 35 -34.05 -27.06 24.82
CA GLY A 35 -33.92 -28.19 25.74
C GLY A 35 -34.38 -27.77 27.14
N GLY A 36 -35.69 -27.64 27.32
CA GLY A 36 -36.32 -27.10 28.51
C GLY A 36 -36.11 -27.88 29.82
N GLY A 37 -36.11 -27.11 30.91
CA GLY A 37 -36.22 -27.55 32.30
C GLY A 37 -36.41 -26.32 33.17
N ASP A 38 -37.61 -26.16 33.73
CA ASP A 38 -37.94 -25.13 34.73
C ASP A 38 -37.10 -25.36 36.00
N ASP A 39 -36.31 -24.38 36.41
CA ASP A 39 -35.88 -24.18 37.80
C ASP A 39 -35.66 -22.69 38.05
N ASP A 40 -36.42 -22.14 39.01
CA ASP A 40 -36.26 -20.81 39.59
C ASP A 40 -34.90 -20.73 40.30
N SER A 41 -33.95 -19.99 39.72
CA SER A 41 -32.76 -19.53 40.43
C SER A 41 -32.35 -18.15 39.90
N ASP A 42 -32.07 -17.23 40.83
CA ASP A 42 -31.50 -15.89 40.67
C ASP A 42 -31.16 -15.48 39.22
N ALA A 43 -31.94 -14.57 38.66
CA ALA A 43 -31.54 -13.81 37.49
C ALA A 43 -30.42 -12.81 37.90
N GLY A 44 -29.23 -13.34 38.17
CA GLY A 44 -28.01 -12.56 38.11
C GLY A 44 -27.90 -12.01 36.69
N ALA A 45 -27.75 -10.70 36.55
CA ALA A 45 -27.50 -10.08 35.26
C ALA A 45 -26.32 -10.82 34.60
N SER A 46 -26.58 -11.51 33.49
CA SER A 46 -25.52 -12.22 32.77
C SER A 46 -24.50 -11.20 32.29
N ALA A 47 -23.25 -11.39 32.69
CA ALA A 47 -22.13 -10.60 32.21
C ALA A 47 -22.16 -10.48 30.69
N SER A 48 -21.98 -9.26 30.17
CA SER A 48 -21.82 -9.01 28.74
C SER A 48 -20.34 -8.95 28.40
N THR A 49 -19.98 -9.43 27.21
CA THR A 49 -18.62 -9.27 26.66
C THR A 49 -18.55 -8.00 25.82
N GLY A 50 -17.55 -7.16 26.06
CA GLY A 50 -17.20 -6.01 25.22
C GLY A 50 -15.79 -6.14 24.68
N VAL A 51 -15.38 -5.27 23.76
CA VAL A 51 -14.03 -5.23 23.17
C VAL A 51 -13.42 -3.84 23.37
N PHE A 52 -12.18 -3.78 23.86
CA PHE A 52 -11.42 -2.54 23.89
C PHE A 52 -10.76 -2.30 22.52
N MET A 53 -11.06 -1.17 21.88
CA MET A 53 -10.78 -0.94 20.45
C MET A 53 -9.98 0.34 20.19
N ASP A 54 -8.76 0.15 19.68
CA ASP A 54 -8.01 1.06 18.80
C ASP A 54 -7.70 0.27 17.51
N SER A 55 -6.84 -0.75 17.63
CA SER A 55 -7.13 -2.10 17.16
C SER A 55 -7.60 -2.92 18.38
N PRO A 56 -8.15 -4.14 18.27
CA PRO A 56 -8.47 -4.92 19.48
C PRO A 56 -7.26 -4.99 20.43
N VAL A 57 -7.38 -4.46 21.66
CA VAL A 57 -6.25 -4.30 22.58
C VAL A 57 -6.27 -5.36 23.67
N GLY A 58 -5.39 -6.34 23.56
CA GLY A 58 -5.16 -7.37 24.56
C GLY A 58 -4.13 -6.98 25.61
N GLY A 59 -4.31 -7.49 26.83
CA GLY A 59 -3.37 -7.28 27.93
C GLY A 59 -3.67 -6.08 28.85
N LEU A 60 -4.77 -5.37 28.65
CA LEU A 60 -5.18 -4.28 29.54
C LEU A 60 -5.86 -4.85 30.78
N HIS A 61 -5.46 -4.41 31.97
CA HIS A 61 -6.22 -4.68 33.18
C HIS A 61 -7.52 -3.86 33.17
N TYR A 62 -8.63 -4.48 33.56
CA TYR A 62 -9.90 -3.79 33.74
C TYR A 62 -10.52 -4.12 35.09
N GLN A 63 -11.19 -3.13 35.70
CA GLN A 63 -11.89 -3.29 36.97
C GLN A 63 -13.21 -2.51 36.99
N SER A 64 -14.24 -3.14 37.53
CA SER A 64 -15.55 -2.55 37.85
C SER A 64 -16.02 -3.03 39.23
N SER A 65 -17.25 -2.68 39.62
CA SER A 65 -17.84 -3.18 40.86
C SER A 65 -18.05 -4.70 40.87
N SER A 66 -18.29 -5.30 39.70
CA SER A 66 -18.65 -6.72 39.58
C SER A 66 -17.60 -7.57 38.86
N HIS A 67 -16.71 -6.95 38.08
CA HIS A 67 -15.75 -7.63 37.21
C HIS A 67 -14.34 -7.10 37.41
N ASN A 68 -13.35 -8.00 37.34
CA ASN A 68 -11.94 -7.65 37.19
C ASN A 68 -11.25 -8.70 36.31
N GLY A 69 -10.22 -8.29 35.57
CA GLY A 69 -9.45 -9.20 34.75
C GLY A 69 -8.49 -8.47 33.82
N THR A 70 -8.05 -9.19 32.79
CA THR A 70 -7.21 -8.67 31.71
C THR A 70 -7.92 -8.91 30.39
N THR A 71 -7.85 -7.97 29.45
CA THR A 71 -8.44 -8.14 28.13
C THR A 71 -7.79 -9.33 27.39
N SER A 72 -8.58 -10.12 26.67
CA SER A 72 -8.05 -11.22 25.85
C SER A 72 -7.18 -10.70 24.69
N SER A 73 -6.47 -11.55 23.96
CA SER A 73 -5.77 -11.15 22.72
C SER A 73 -6.70 -10.52 21.68
N ALA A 74 -8.00 -10.85 21.69
CA ALA A 74 -9.04 -10.22 20.88
C ALA A 74 -9.63 -8.94 21.53
N GLY A 75 -9.01 -8.44 22.60
CA GLY A 75 -9.42 -7.24 23.32
C GLY A 75 -10.66 -7.40 24.20
N GLU A 76 -11.12 -8.62 24.45
CA GLU A 76 -12.40 -8.86 25.12
C GLU A 76 -12.35 -8.63 26.64
N PHE A 77 -13.37 -8.00 27.20
CA PHE A 77 -13.59 -7.81 28.65
C PHE A 77 -15.03 -8.10 29.06
N GLN A 78 -15.27 -8.35 30.35
CA GLN A 78 -16.61 -8.57 30.91
C GLN A 78 -17.15 -7.30 31.58
N TYR A 79 -18.44 -7.01 31.39
CA TYR A 79 -19.11 -5.87 32.04
C TYR A 79 -20.59 -6.13 32.30
N ASN A 80 -21.16 -5.33 33.20
CA ASN A 80 -22.61 -5.19 33.34
C ASN A 80 -23.04 -3.79 32.87
N ALA A 81 -24.22 -3.69 32.28
CA ALA A 81 -24.74 -2.41 31.80
C ALA A 81 -24.86 -1.37 32.93
N GLY A 82 -24.29 -0.19 32.70
CA GLY A 82 -24.30 0.93 33.66
C GLY A 82 -23.20 0.88 34.73
N GLU A 83 -22.35 -0.14 34.76
CA GLU A 83 -21.14 -0.12 35.58
C GLU A 83 -20.02 0.70 34.91
N SER A 84 -19.22 1.39 35.71
CA SER A 84 -17.99 2.04 35.23
C SER A 84 -16.86 1.03 35.24
N LEU A 85 -16.08 0.97 34.16
CA LEU A 85 -14.85 0.20 34.05
C LEU A 85 -13.66 1.14 34.00
N THR A 86 -12.65 0.86 34.82
CA THR A 86 -11.34 1.50 34.77
C THR A 86 -10.36 0.57 34.07
N PHE A 87 -9.57 1.11 33.12
CA PHE A 87 -8.56 0.37 32.38
C PHE A 87 -7.14 0.83 32.76
N SER A 88 -6.19 -0.10 32.86
CA SER A 88 -4.78 0.21 33.18
C SER A 88 -3.78 -0.71 32.47
N ILE A 89 -2.53 -0.25 32.37
CA ILE A 89 -1.35 -1.04 31.98
C ILE A 89 -0.44 -1.10 33.20
N GLY A 90 -0.37 -2.24 33.88
CA GLY A 90 0.23 -2.30 35.21
C GLY A 90 -0.42 -1.27 36.13
N ASP A 91 0.41 -0.40 36.73
CA ASP A 91 -0.02 0.69 37.62
C ASP A 91 -0.42 1.99 36.88
N LEU A 92 -0.27 2.06 35.55
CA LEU A 92 -0.66 3.23 34.75
C LEU A 92 -2.16 3.19 34.43
N GLU A 93 -2.95 4.01 35.12
CA GLU A 93 -4.37 4.20 34.80
C GLU A 93 -4.55 4.94 33.46
N LEU A 94 -5.29 4.33 32.53
CA LEU A 94 -5.59 4.93 31.23
C LEU A 94 -6.82 5.86 31.32
N GLY A 95 -7.84 5.42 32.07
CA GLY A 95 -9.08 6.14 32.32
C GLY A 95 -10.24 5.20 32.58
N SER A 96 -11.45 5.75 32.61
CA SER A 96 -12.67 4.98 32.89
C SER A 96 -13.79 5.31 31.91
N ALA A 97 -14.64 4.31 31.60
CA ALA A 97 -15.81 4.47 30.76
C ALA A 97 -17.00 3.65 31.28
N SER A 98 -18.21 4.00 30.86
CA SER A 98 -19.38 3.16 31.11
C SER A 98 -19.29 1.87 30.28
N GLY A 99 -19.66 0.74 30.87
CA GLY A 99 -19.64 -0.55 30.20
C GLY A 99 -20.46 -0.57 28.92
N ALA A 100 -19.80 -0.94 27.81
CA ALA A 100 -20.35 -0.97 26.47
C ALA A 100 -19.74 -2.12 25.66
N ALA A 101 -20.39 -2.50 24.56
CA ALA A 101 -19.91 -3.55 23.67
C ALA A 101 -18.57 -3.19 22.99
N ILE A 102 -18.32 -1.89 22.79
CA ILE A 102 -17.05 -1.35 22.32
C ILE A 102 -16.69 -0.21 23.26
N ILE A 103 -15.46 -0.23 23.78
CA ILE A 103 -14.85 0.88 24.50
C ILE A 103 -13.58 1.25 23.77
N THR A 104 -13.33 2.53 23.57
CA THR A 104 -12.16 3.03 22.85
C THR A 104 -11.36 3.99 23.74
N PRO A 105 -10.11 4.34 23.37
CA PRO A 105 -9.38 5.44 24.00
C PRO A 105 -10.17 6.77 24.07
N LEU A 106 -11.09 7.01 23.13
CA LEU A 106 -11.95 8.20 23.15
C LEU A 106 -12.95 8.17 24.31
N ASP A 107 -13.52 7.00 24.61
CA ASP A 107 -14.52 6.82 25.66
C ASP A 107 -13.94 6.94 27.08
N LEU A 108 -12.62 6.75 27.24
CA LEU A 108 -11.93 6.87 28.53
C LEU A 108 -11.73 8.32 29.00
N VAL A 109 -12.02 9.31 28.16
CA VAL A 109 -11.69 10.72 28.40
C VAL A 109 -12.98 11.55 28.49
N GLU A 110 -13.33 11.95 29.71
CA GLU A 110 -14.45 12.86 29.99
C GLU A 110 -14.25 14.16 29.18
N ASP A 111 -15.22 14.52 28.34
CA ASP A 111 -15.23 15.67 27.41
C ASP A 111 -14.46 15.53 26.08
N ALA A 112 -13.83 14.39 25.77
CA ALA A 112 -13.26 14.20 24.45
C ALA A 112 -14.35 13.99 23.37
N THR A 113 -14.23 14.70 22.26
CA THR A 113 -15.20 14.63 21.14
C THR A 113 -14.61 14.02 19.87
N ASP A 114 -13.28 14.01 19.75
CA ASP A 114 -12.55 13.41 18.65
C ASP A 114 -11.10 13.04 19.07
N VAL A 115 -10.37 12.46 18.13
CA VAL A 115 -8.98 12.00 18.28
C VAL A 115 -7.93 13.12 18.33
N SER A 116 -8.34 14.40 18.25
CA SER A 116 -7.43 15.54 18.40
C SER A 116 -7.17 15.92 19.86
N ASN A 117 -7.98 15.41 20.79
CA ASN A 117 -7.74 15.55 22.22
C ASN A 117 -6.36 14.95 22.60
N ASN A 118 -5.57 15.70 23.37
CA ASN A 118 -4.20 15.29 23.72
C ASN A 118 -4.16 13.93 24.41
N ARG A 119 -5.05 13.69 25.39
CA ARG A 119 -5.08 12.45 26.16
C ARG A 119 -5.46 11.26 25.28
N VAL A 120 -6.49 11.40 24.46
CA VAL A 120 -6.92 10.36 23.50
C VAL A 120 -5.77 10.01 22.56
N ASN A 121 -5.08 11.02 22.02
CA ASN A 121 -3.99 10.79 21.09
C ASN A 121 -2.76 10.17 21.78
N ASN A 122 -2.45 10.57 23.02
CA ASN A 122 -1.34 10.02 23.79
C ASN A 122 -1.61 8.56 24.20
N LEU A 123 -2.86 8.23 24.55
CA LEU A 123 -3.29 6.85 24.75
C LEU A 123 -3.05 6.00 23.49
N ALA A 124 -3.50 6.48 22.33
CA ALA A 124 -3.26 5.77 21.06
C ALA A 124 -1.75 5.61 20.74
N VAL A 125 -0.95 6.67 20.95
CA VAL A 125 0.51 6.61 20.78
C VAL A 125 1.13 5.55 21.69
N LEU A 126 0.73 5.53 22.96
CA LEU A 126 1.25 4.56 23.93
C LEU A 126 0.87 3.14 23.53
N LEU A 127 -0.42 2.86 23.32
CA LEU A 127 -0.92 1.52 22.98
C LEU A 127 -0.26 0.96 21.72
N GLN A 128 -0.23 1.75 20.64
CA GLN A 128 0.35 1.32 19.37
C GLN A 128 1.88 1.17 19.43
N THR A 129 2.57 1.95 20.27
CA THR A 129 4.02 1.81 20.46
C THR A 129 4.39 0.55 21.24
N LEU A 130 3.53 0.15 22.19
CA LEU A 130 3.73 -1.02 23.05
C LEU A 130 3.32 -2.34 22.41
N ASP A 131 2.71 -2.31 21.23
CA ASP A 131 2.29 -3.50 20.51
C ASP A 131 3.45 -4.47 20.26
N GLN A 132 3.28 -5.72 20.67
CA GLN A 132 4.34 -6.73 20.72
C GLN A 132 5.03 -6.93 19.37
N ASP A 133 4.28 -6.96 18.26
CA ASP A 133 4.80 -7.28 16.93
C ASP A 133 4.75 -6.12 15.92
N ALA A 134 4.23 -4.95 16.32
CA ALA A 134 4.06 -3.77 15.47
C ALA A 134 3.03 -3.92 14.34
N VAL A 135 2.18 -4.95 14.38
CA VAL A 135 1.24 -5.28 13.30
C VAL A 135 -0.19 -5.03 13.75
N LEU A 136 -0.59 -3.76 13.76
CA LEU A 136 -1.93 -3.32 14.21
C LEU A 136 -3.13 -4.02 13.52
N ASN A 137 -2.93 -4.66 12.36
CA ASN A 137 -3.97 -5.42 11.64
C ASN A 137 -4.28 -6.81 12.23
N ASN A 138 -3.55 -7.26 13.24
CA ASN A 138 -3.86 -8.49 13.99
C ASN A 138 -4.26 -8.21 15.46
N GLY A 139 -4.32 -6.93 15.86
CA GLY A 139 -4.60 -6.51 17.23
C GLY A 139 -3.45 -5.65 17.77
N ILE A 140 -3.59 -5.21 19.02
CA ILE A 140 -2.48 -4.70 19.83
C ILE A 140 -2.35 -5.65 21.01
N LEU A 141 -1.17 -6.23 21.20
CA LEU A 141 -0.90 -7.09 22.35
C LEU A 141 0.12 -6.46 23.29
N ILE A 142 -0.30 -6.16 24.52
CA ILE A 142 0.58 -5.69 25.59
C ILE A 142 0.79 -6.85 26.55
N THR A 143 1.99 -7.44 26.57
CA THR A 143 2.27 -8.58 27.44
C THR A 143 2.43 -8.18 28.90
N GLU A 144 2.40 -9.16 29.80
CA GLU A 144 2.65 -8.92 31.23
C GLU A 144 4.05 -8.35 31.47
N GLU A 145 5.05 -8.77 30.71
CA GLU A 145 6.42 -8.25 30.78
C GLU A 145 6.48 -6.78 30.33
N VAL A 146 5.81 -6.43 29.24
CA VAL A 146 5.70 -5.04 28.77
C VAL A 146 4.99 -4.20 29.83
N ALA A 147 3.88 -4.67 30.39
CA ALA A 147 3.14 -3.97 31.44
C ALA A 147 3.96 -3.77 32.71
N ALA A 148 4.77 -4.76 33.11
CA ALA A 148 5.68 -4.66 34.25
C ALA A 148 6.77 -3.61 34.04
N ILE A 149 7.32 -3.50 32.82
CA ILE A 149 8.28 -2.45 32.49
C ILE A 149 7.58 -1.07 32.50
N VAL A 150 6.37 -0.95 31.92
CA VAL A 150 5.59 0.31 31.96
C VAL A 150 5.35 0.79 33.39
N ALA A 151 5.13 -0.11 34.34
CA ALA A 151 4.94 0.22 35.76
C ALA A 151 6.16 0.95 36.38
N ASN A 152 7.37 0.73 35.86
CA ASN A 152 8.59 1.44 36.30
C ASN A 152 8.65 2.90 35.82
N HIS A 153 7.83 3.27 34.83
CA HIS A 153 7.89 4.57 34.15
C HIS A 153 6.66 5.46 34.39
N VAL A 154 5.68 5.02 35.18
CA VAL A 154 4.39 5.74 35.40
C VAL A 154 4.57 7.22 35.72
N ASP A 155 5.52 7.55 36.61
CA ASP A 155 5.80 8.94 37.03
C ASP A 155 6.26 9.86 35.90
N SER A 156 6.74 9.30 34.78
CA SER A 156 7.20 10.04 33.60
C SER A 156 6.16 10.15 32.49
N LEU A 157 5.05 9.42 32.61
CA LEU A 157 4.02 9.30 31.58
C LEU A 157 2.80 10.17 31.92
N ASP A 158 2.91 11.48 31.67
CA ASP A 158 1.76 12.38 31.71
C ASP A 158 0.94 12.22 30.42
N LEU A 159 -0.20 11.52 30.53
CA LEU A 159 -1.10 11.31 29.40
C LEU A 159 -1.84 12.59 28.98
N ASP A 160 -1.94 13.62 29.83
CA ASP A 160 -2.66 14.86 29.54
C ASP A 160 -1.79 15.93 28.86
N GLN A 161 -0.47 15.72 28.81
CA GLN A 161 0.47 16.66 28.21
C GLN A 161 0.25 16.83 26.68
N PRO A 162 0.74 17.92 26.06
CA PRO A 162 0.61 18.12 24.63
C PRO A 162 1.16 16.94 23.80
N SER A 163 0.37 16.43 22.84
CA SER A 163 0.78 15.25 22.06
C SER A 163 2.04 15.44 21.23
N ALA A 164 2.41 16.68 20.92
CA ALA A 164 3.66 16.99 20.24
C ALA A 164 4.91 16.68 21.10
N THR A 165 4.77 16.63 22.44
CA THR A 165 5.88 16.37 23.36
C THR A 165 5.81 14.98 24.01
N PHE A 166 4.65 14.31 23.97
CA PHE A 166 4.46 12.95 24.51
C PHE A 166 5.44 11.89 24.00
N PRO A 167 5.79 11.83 22.69
CA PRO A 167 6.78 10.86 22.22
C PRO A 167 8.15 10.96 22.93
N ALA A 168 8.55 12.15 23.37
CA ALA A 168 9.81 12.32 24.10
C ALA A 168 9.76 11.72 25.51
N SER A 169 8.59 11.72 26.15
CA SER A 169 8.39 11.08 27.47
C SER A 169 8.53 9.56 27.41
N LEU A 170 8.23 8.95 26.26
CA LEU A 170 8.36 7.50 26.04
C LEU A 170 9.82 7.04 25.84
N ALA A 171 10.78 7.95 25.68
CA ALA A 171 12.14 7.57 25.31
C ALA A 171 12.82 6.62 26.30
N ALA A 172 12.70 6.88 27.60
CA ALA A 172 13.32 6.04 28.64
C ALA A 172 12.66 4.66 28.72
N LEU A 173 11.32 4.62 28.70
CA LEU A 173 10.53 3.40 28.63
C LEU A 173 10.93 2.55 27.42
N LEU A 174 11.01 3.18 26.24
CA LEU A 174 11.31 2.47 25.00
C LEU A 174 12.75 1.98 24.94
N THR A 175 13.69 2.67 25.58
CA THR A 175 15.05 2.15 25.77
C THR A 175 15.03 0.86 26.60
N GLU A 176 14.35 0.85 27.75
CA GLU A 176 14.26 -0.35 28.60
C GLU A 176 13.56 -1.52 27.91
N LEU A 177 12.48 -1.25 27.16
CA LEU A 177 11.78 -2.27 26.39
C LEU A 177 12.65 -2.88 25.28
N ASN A 178 13.42 -2.04 24.54
CA ASN A 178 14.31 -2.52 23.48
C ASN A 178 15.54 -3.27 24.03
N GLU A 179 15.96 -2.99 25.26
CA GLU A 179 17.10 -3.63 25.93
C GLU A 179 16.69 -4.81 26.82
N ALA A 180 15.38 -5.13 26.88
CA ALA A 180 14.86 -6.19 27.73
C ALA A 180 15.40 -7.57 27.35
N GLU A 181 15.73 -8.38 28.36
CA GLU A 181 16.25 -9.74 28.20
C GLU A 181 15.45 -10.72 29.07
N PRO A 182 14.70 -11.67 28.49
CA PRO A 182 14.56 -11.91 27.03
C PRO A 182 13.83 -10.77 26.31
N PRO A 183 13.98 -10.64 24.97
CA PRO A 183 13.28 -9.62 24.18
C PRO A 183 11.77 -9.68 24.37
N VAL A 184 11.15 -8.53 24.62
CA VAL A 184 9.70 -8.42 24.82
C VAL A 184 8.94 -8.16 23.51
N PHE A 185 9.58 -7.49 22.56
CA PHE A 185 9.05 -7.31 21.20
C PHE A 185 9.37 -8.53 20.33
N THR A 186 8.41 -8.92 19.51
CA THR A 186 8.50 -10.06 18.59
C THR A 186 8.39 -9.64 17.14
N ASP A 187 8.49 -8.34 16.86
CA ASP A 187 8.45 -7.85 15.50
C ASP A 187 9.65 -8.35 14.68
N THR A 188 9.44 -8.42 13.37
CA THR A 188 10.37 -9.01 12.41
C THR A 188 11.35 -7.98 11.84
N ASP A 189 11.36 -6.77 12.39
CA ASP A 189 12.33 -5.72 12.09
C ASP A 189 13.49 -5.80 13.10
N PRO A 190 14.75 -6.05 12.66
CA PRO A 190 15.87 -6.16 13.58
C PRO A 190 16.31 -4.79 14.15
N ARG A 191 15.67 -3.69 13.74
CA ARG A 191 15.96 -2.34 14.26
C ARG A 191 15.19 -2.12 15.57
N PRO A 192 15.74 -1.32 16.52
CA PRO A 192 15.01 -0.98 17.73
C PRO A 192 13.65 -0.35 17.43
N ARG A 193 12.63 -0.73 18.21
CA ARG A 193 11.29 -0.15 18.15
C ARG A 193 11.39 1.36 18.34
N SER A 194 10.62 2.08 17.52
CA SER A 194 10.49 3.54 17.60
C SER A 194 9.07 3.93 18.02
N VAL A 195 8.94 5.11 18.63
CA VAL A 195 7.64 5.63 19.05
C VAL A 195 6.76 5.91 17.84
N VAL A 196 5.50 5.45 17.87
CA VAL A 196 4.50 5.82 16.88
C VAL A 196 4.23 7.31 16.96
N SER A 197 4.34 8.03 15.84
CA SER A 197 4.10 9.47 15.84
C SER A 197 2.65 9.80 16.21
N ALA A 198 2.43 10.92 16.90
CA ALA A 198 1.10 11.38 17.26
C ALA A 198 0.14 11.50 16.05
N ALA A 199 0.66 11.91 14.88
CA ALA A 199 -0.10 11.99 13.65
C ALA A 199 -0.52 10.61 13.13
N ALA A 200 0.40 9.64 13.08
CA ALA A 200 0.10 8.28 12.65
C ALA A 200 -0.91 7.58 13.57
N ALA A 201 -0.73 7.71 14.89
CA ALA A 201 -1.66 7.13 15.86
C ALA A 201 -3.06 7.73 15.75
N ARG A 202 -3.14 9.05 15.54
CA ARG A 202 -4.42 9.75 15.31
C ARG A 202 -5.09 9.29 14.02
N GLU A 203 -4.34 9.16 12.93
CA GLU A 203 -4.88 8.70 11.66
C GLU A 203 -5.41 7.27 11.74
N HIS A 204 -4.71 6.37 12.44
CA HIS A 204 -5.20 5.00 12.70
C HIS A 204 -6.49 5.00 13.51
N MET A 205 -6.49 5.69 14.65
CA MET A 205 -7.67 5.78 15.52
C MET A 205 -8.87 6.37 14.80
N ALA A 206 -8.66 7.39 13.94
CA ALA A 206 -9.74 7.96 13.12
C ALA A 206 -10.36 6.95 12.15
N ARG A 207 -9.57 6.03 11.57
CA ARG A 207 -10.08 4.96 10.71
C ARG A 207 -10.82 3.90 11.51
N SER A 208 -10.32 3.52 12.69
CA SER A 208 -11.00 2.56 13.56
C SER A 208 -12.32 3.06 14.14
N LEU A 209 -12.49 4.38 14.29
CA LEU A 209 -13.74 5.00 14.71
C LEU A 209 -14.72 5.30 13.56
N ALA A 210 -14.25 5.24 12.31
CA ALA A 210 -15.09 5.50 11.15
C ALA A 210 -16.12 4.37 10.97
N PRO A 211 -17.24 4.62 10.25
CA PRO A 211 -18.20 3.57 9.93
C PRO A 211 -17.50 2.37 9.29
N GLY A 212 -17.76 1.17 9.82
CA GLY A 212 -17.20 -0.09 9.32
C GLY A 212 -18.10 -0.77 8.29
N LYS A 213 -17.49 -1.51 7.37
CA LYS A 213 -18.19 -2.39 6.42
C LYS A 213 -17.52 -3.75 6.39
N VAL A 214 -18.30 -4.78 6.73
CA VAL A 214 -17.84 -6.16 6.71
C VAL A 214 -18.04 -6.77 5.32
N VAL A 215 -17.01 -7.45 4.84
CA VAL A 215 -17.05 -8.30 3.64
C VAL A 215 -16.56 -9.70 3.98
N GLU A 216 -17.07 -10.70 3.28
CA GLU A 216 -16.68 -12.11 3.44
C GLU A 216 -15.67 -12.46 2.34
N THR A 217 -14.52 -13.01 2.72
CA THR A 217 -13.51 -13.53 1.79
C THR A 217 -13.34 -15.03 1.97
N GLU A 218 -12.60 -15.69 1.10
CA GLU A 218 -12.31 -17.13 1.25
C GLU A 218 -11.55 -17.47 2.55
N TYR A 219 -10.89 -16.49 3.18
CA TYR A 219 -10.11 -16.66 4.40
C TYR A 219 -10.82 -16.17 5.67
N GLY A 220 -11.96 -15.49 5.55
CA GLY A 220 -12.73 -14.98 6.68
C GLY A 220 -13.23 -13.55 6.49
N GLN A 221 -13.79 -12.99 7.58
CA GLN A 221 -14.45 -11.68 7.56
C GLN A 221 -13.45 -10.54 7.72
N LEU A 222 -13.60 -9.51 6.89
CA LEU A 222 -12.83 -8.27 6.94
C LEU A 222 -13.76 -7.08 7.20
N SER A 223 -13.46 -6.28 8.22
CA SER A 223 -14.10 -4.97 8.41
C SER A 223 -13.17 -3.86 7.92
N GLY A 224 -13.61 -3.11 6.93
CA GLY A 224 -12.94 -1.90 6.45
C GLY A 224 -13.46 -0.66 7.17
N PHE A 225 -13.17 0.50 6.62
CA PHE A 225 -13.60 1.80 7.13
C PHE A 225 -14.05 2.73 5.99
N GLN A 226 -14.87 3.73 6.33
CA GLN A 226 -15.33 4.73 5.38
C GLN A 226 -14.48 6.01 5.45
N HIS A 227 -14.05 6.51 4.29
CA HIS A 227 -13.50 7.86 4.17
C HIS A 227 -14.60 8.92 4.32
N ALA A 228 -14.20 10.15 4.63
CA ALA A 228 -15.13 11.27 4.82
C ALA A 228 -15.99 11.62 3.58
N ASP A 229 -15.56 11.20 2.39
CA ASP A 229 -16.29 11.40 1.13
C ASP A 229 -17.22 10.24 0.75
N GLY A 230 -17.34 9.22 1.61
CA GLY A 230 -18.20 8.06 1.42
C GLY A 230 -17.48 6.81 0.88
N THR A 231 -16.30 6.96 0.27
CA THR A 231 -15.50 5.85 -0.29
C THR A 231 -15.13 4.85 0.80
N TRP A 232 -15.14 3.55 0.49
CA TRP A 232 -14.76 2.48 1.41
C TRP A 232 -13.32 2.03 1.19
N ALA A 233 -12.61 1.67 2.26
CA ALA A 233 -11.26 1.14 2.17
C ALA A 233 -11.01 0.00 3.17
N TRP A 234 -10.12 -0.92 2.77
CA TRP A 234 -9.60 -2.01 3.58
C TRP A 234 -8.08 -2.06 3.40
N TYR A 235 -7.33 -1.88 4.48
CA TYR A 235 -5.88 -1.85 4.47
C TYR A 235 -5.26 -3.10 5.08
N GLY A 236 -4.11 -3.50 4.51
CA GLY A 236 -3.28 -4.59 5.02
C GLY A 236 -3.97 -5.95 5.06
N ILE A 237 -4.66 -6.31 3.99
CA ILE A 237 -5.28 -7.63 3.81
C ILE A 237 -4.20 -8.63 3.38
N PRO A 238 -3.98 -9.74 4.11
CA PRO A 238 -3.01 -10.74 3.70
C PRO A 238 -3.50 -11.50 2.46
N TYR A 239 -2.64 -11.62 1.45
CA TYR A 239 -2.90 -12.52 0.30
C TYR A 239 -1.98 -13.74 0.30
N ALA A 240 -0.99 -13.80 1.20
CA ALA A 240 -0.08 -14.91 1.39
C ALA A 240 0.47 -14.94 2.82
N LYS A 241 1.06 -16.07 3.24
CA LYS A 241 1.80 -16.19 4.49
C LYS A 241 3.04 -15.29 4.48
N PRO A 242 3.46 -14.77 5.65
CA PRO A 242 4.74 -14.08 5.79
C PRO A 242 5.89 -14.94 5.26
N PRO A 243 6.73 -14.45 4.33
CA PRO A 243 7.82 -15.22 3.72
C PRO A 243 9.07 -15.26 4.63
N LEU A 244 8.87 -15.60 5.91
CA LEU A 244 9.88 -15.62 6.96
C LEU A 244 10.59 -16.99 7.03
N ASP A 245 11.77 -17.01 7.65
CA ASP A 245 12.54 -18.22 7.93
C ASP A 245 12.70 -19.15 6.71
N ALA A 246 12.14 -20.37 6.79
CA ALA A 246 12.19 -21.36 5.72
C ALA A 246 11.39 -20.94 4.47
N LEU A 247 10.46 -19.99 4.58
CA LEU A 247 9.71 -19.41 3.46
C LEU A 247 10.47 -18.27 2.76
N ARG A 248 11.58 -17.79 3.33
CA ARG A 248 12.47 -16.87 2.62
C ARG A 248 13.02 -17.56 1.36
N TRP A 249 12.83 -16.90 0.22
CA TRP A 249 13.10 -17.41 -1.12
C TRP A 249 12.34 -18.70 -1.47
N LYS A 250 11.05 -18.75 -1.11
CA LYS A 250 10.09 -19.74 -1.62
C LYS A 250 8.93 -19.05 -2.35
N PRO A 251 8.23 -19.75 -3.27
CA PRO A 251 6.94 -19.29 -3.77
C PRO A 251 5.99 -18.91 -2.62
N PRO A 252 5.15 -17.87 -2.77
CA PRO A 252 4.19 -17.50 -1.74
C PRO A 252 3.24 -18.67 -1.44
N VAL A 253 2.88 -18.79 -0.17
CA VAL A 253 1.94 -19.81 0.32
C VAL A 253 0.64 -19.10 0.70
N GLU A 254 -0.51 -19.70 0.39
CA GLU A 254 -1.82 -19.16 0.77
C GLU A 254 -1.91 -18.87 2.27
N PRO A 255 -2.55 -17.74 2.67
CA PRO A 255 -2.68 -17.36 4.06
C PRO A 255 -3.57 -18.36 4.82
N GLU A 256 -3.46 -18.36 6.14
CA GLU A 256 -4.37 -19.13 6.98
C GLU A 256 -5.70 -18.39 7.11
N ALA A 257 -6.81 -19.13 7.04
CA ALA A 257 -8.11 -18.58 7.37
C ALA A 257 -8.17 -18.21 8.86
N TRP A 258 -8.94 -17.18 9.19
CA TRP A 258 -9.16 -16.73 10.56
C TRP A 258 -10.63 -16.82 10.97
N GLU A 259 -10.86 -16.90 12.27
CA GLU A 259 -12.20 -16.84 12.85
C GLU A 259 -12.53 -15.39 13.27
N GLY A 260 -13.82 -15.04 13.23
CA GLY A 260 -14.29 -13.71 13.58
C GLY A 260 -13.95 -12.65 12.54
N VAL A 261 -14.01 -11.39 12.95
CA VAL A 261 -13.79 -10.23 12.08
C VAL A 261 -12.38 -9.70 12.27
N ARG A 262 -11.61 -9.65 11.16
CA ARG A 262 -10.33 -8.95 11.12
C ARG A 262 -10.55 -7.50 10.68
N TYR A 263 -10.03 -6.55 11.45
CA TYR A 263 -10.12 -5.12 11.13
C TYR A 263 -9.00 -4.73 10.17
N ALA A 264 -9.38 -4.33 8.96
CA ALA A 264 -8.48 -3.88 7.90
C ALA A 264 -8.38 -2.35 7.93
N THR A 265 -8.03 -1.79 9.09
CA THR A 265 -7.96 -0.34 9.32
C THR A 265 -6.53 0.17 9.49
N ALA A 266 -5.53 -0.71 9.58
CA ALA A 266 -4.12 -0.34 9.70
C ALA A 266 -3.34 -0.61 8.42
N TRP A 267 -2.24 0.13 8.24
CA TRP A 267 -1.28 -0.18 7.21
C TRP A 267 -0.49 -1.43 7.61
N ALA A 268 -0.34 -2.39 6.70
CA ALA A 268 0.62 -3.47 6.90
C ALA A 268 2.06 -2.97 6.71
N ASN A 269 3.04 -3.79 7.07
CA ASN A 269 4.45 -3.48 6.81
C ASN A 269 4.76 -3.40 5.30
N GLN A 270 5.64 -2.46 4.95
CA GLN A 270 6.29 -2.37 3.65
C GLN A 270 7.33 -3.50 3.51
N SER A 271 7.66 -3.89 2.28
CA SER A 271 8.68 -4.92 2.06
C SER A 271 10.07 -4.46 2.49
N ALA A 272 10.84 -5.38 3.07
CA ALA A 272 12.24 -5.20 3.45
C ALA A 272 13.06 -4.63 2.28
N GLN A 273 13.63 -3.45 2.51
CA GLN A 273 14.38 -2.67 1.52
C GLN A 273 15.34 -1.71 2.23
N THR A 274 16.02 -0.84 1.50
CA THR A 274 16.92 0.15 2.12
C THR A 274 16.11 1.07 3.06
N PRO A 275 16.47 1.17 4.36
CA PRO A 275 15.67 1.91 5.35
C PRO A 275 15.38 3.38 5.05
N ALA A 276 16.22 4.03 4.26
CA ALA A 276 16.01 5.40 3.82
C ALA A 276 14.71 5.60 3.02
N TYR A 277 14.13 4.53 2.44
CA TYR A 277 12.90 4.62 1.65
C TYR A 277 11.61 4.40 2.45
N GLN A 278 11.69 4.00 3.71
CA GLN A 278 10.50 3.73 4.54
C GLN A 278 9.57 4.95 4.65
N SER A 279 10.13 6.16 4.64
CA SER A 279 9.36 7.41 4.75
C SER A 279 8.52 7.77 3.51
N PHE A 280 8.64 7.02 2.41
CA PHE A 280 7.84 7.22 1.18
C PHE A 280 6.52 6.43 1.17
N GLY A 281 6.22 5.71 2.24
CA GLY A 281 4.93 5.08 2.45
C GLY A 281 4.60 4.91 3.92
N GLU A 282 3.46 4.28 4.17
CA GLU A 282 2.91 4.08 5.51
C GLU A 282 3.21 2.66 6.03
N GLY A 283 3.13 2.49 7.35
CA GLY A 283 3.47 1.24 8.04
C GLY A 283 4.98 1.06 8.30
N GLY A 284 5.31 -0.01 9.03
CA GLY A 284 6.70 -0.41 9.28
C GLY A 284 7.35 -1.03 8.05
N MET A 285 8.47 -1.72 8.24
CA MET A 285 9.17 -2.42 7.16
C MET A 285 9.65 -3.78 7.65
N SER A 286 9.31 -4.82 6.91
CA SER A 286 9.60 -6.20 7.28
C SER A 286 9.59 -7.11 6.04
N GLU A 287 10.13 -8.32 6.19
CA GLU A 287 9.87 -9.41 5.26
C GLU A 287 8.40 -9.86 5.30
N ASP A 288 7.74 -9.77 6.46
CA ASP A 288 6.29 -9.93 6.55
C ASP A 288 5.59 -8.74 5.89
N SER A 289 5.38 -8.84 4.58
CA SER A 289 4.95 -7.72 3.73
C SER A 289 3.99 -8.12 2.61
N LEU A 290 3.47 -9.36 2.61
CA LEU A 290 2.60 -9.88 1.53
C LEU A 290 1.13 -9.51 1.77
N TYR A 291 0.86 -8.21 1.67
CA TYR A 291 -0.44 -7.60 1.91
C TYR A 291 -0.89 -6.73 0.74
N LEU A 292 -2.20 -6.56 0.61
CA LEU A 292 -2.82 -5.63 -0.33
C LEU A 292 -3.83 -4.72 0.36
N ASN A 293 -4.16 -3.62 -0.29
CA ASN A 293 -5.19 -2.68 0.11
C ASN A 293 -6.27 -2.60 -0.97
N VAL A 294 -7.52 -2.38 -0.59
CA VAL A 294 -8.66 -2.24 -1.52
C VAL A 294 -9.40 -0.95 -1.22
N THR A 295 -9.62 -0.12 -2.24
CA THR A 295 -10.43 1.11 -2.16
C THR A 295 -11.57 1.05 -3.17
N VAL A 296 -12.80 1.28 -2.70
CA VAL A 296 -14.05 1.09 -3.46
C VAL A 296 -14.90 2.35 -3.39
N PRO A 297 -15.42 2.86 -4.51
CA PRO A 297 -16.32 4.01 -4.51
C PRO A 297 -17.66 3.70 -3.85
N ASP A 298 -18.30 4.74 -3.32
CA ASP A 298 -19.69 4.65 -2.87
C ASP A 298 -20.68 4.88 -4.02
N GLY A 299 -21.92 4.45 -3.85
CA GLY A 299 -23.00 4.70 -4.81
C GLY A 299 -23.14 3.69 -5.96
N TYR A 300 -22.35 2.62 -5.97
CA TYR A 300 -22.34 1.57 -7.01
C TYR A 300 -22.86 0.22 -6.48
N ALA A 301 -23.77 0.25 -5.51
CA ALA A 301 -24.28 -0.97 -4.87
C ALA A 301 -25.03 -1.86 -5.87
N GLY A 302 -24.54 -3.10 -6.06
CA GLY A 302 -25.12 -4.08 -6.98
C GLY A 302 -24.55 -4.03 -8.40
N GLU A 303 -23.54 -3.20 -8.65
CA GLU A 303 -22.76 -3.20 -9.88
C GLU A 303 -21.49 -4.03 -9.73
N GLU A 304 -21.00 -4.58 -10.84
CA GLU A 304 -19.71 -5.27 -10.93
C GLU A 304 -18.70 -4.30 -11.57
N LEU A 305 -17.88 -3.66 -10.72
CA LEU A 305 -16.98 -2.59 -11.16
C LEU A 305 -15.67 -3.14 -11.75
N PRO A 306 -15.08 -2.49 -12.78
CA PRO A 306 -13.73 -2.83 -13.22
C PRO A 306 -12.73 -2.67 -12.06
N VAL A 307 -11.74 -3.56 -12.03
CA VAL A 307 -10.73 -3.60 -10.96
C VAL A 307 -9.39 -3.18 -11.54
N MET A 308 -8.77 -2.16 -10.96
CA MET A 308 -7.44 -1.68 -11.30
C MET A 308 -6.43 -2.10 -10.22
N VAL A 309 -5.48 -2.97 -10.56
CA VAL A 309 -4.47 -3.50 -9.63
C VAL A 309 -3.13 -2.79 -9.86
N TRP A 310 -2.72 -1.98 -8.90
CA TRP A 310 -1.54 -1.13 -8.93
C TRP A 310 -0.28 -1.86 -8.46
N PHE A 311 0.76 -1.82 -9.29
CA PHE A 311 2.10 -2.25 -8.97
C PHE A 311 3.03 -1.03 -8.91
N HIS A 312 3.49 -0.70 -7.71
CA HIS A 312 4.35 0.46 -7.48
C HIS A 312 5.72 0.34 -8.20
N GLY A 313 6.33 1.50 -8.48
CA GLY A 313 7.66 1.63 -9.07
C GLY A 313 8.82 1.27 -8.12
N GLY A 314 9.99 1.87 -8.36
CA GLY A 314 11.18 1.65 -7.52
C GLY A 314 12.11 0.53 -8.00
N GLY A 315 12.16 0.28 -9.32
CA GLY A 315 13.15 -0.60 -9.94
C GLY A 315 13.22 -2.01 -9.34
N PHE A 316 12.07 -2.57 -8.94
CA PHE A 316 11.95 -3.87 -8.25
C PHE A 316 12.57 -3.94 -6.83
N ALA A 317 13.21 -2.89 -6.34
CA ALA A 317 14.03 -2.92 -5.13
C ALA A 317 13.49 -2.08 -3.96
N ILE A 318 12.71 -1.03 -4.25
CA ILE A 318 12.31 -0.03 -3.27
C ILE A 318 10.85 0.46 -3.46
N LEU A 319 10.40 1.34 -2.57
CA LEU A 319 9.04 1.89 -2.46
C LEU A 319 8.00 0.85 -2.03
N THR A 320 6.72 1.20 -2.08
CA THR A 320 5.63 0.39 -1.50
C THR A 320 4.28 0.70 -2.15
N GLY A 321 3.35 -0.25 -2.07
CA GLY A 321 1.93 -0.03 -2.33
C GLY A 321 1.24 0.82 -1.26
N ASN A 322 1.83 1.02 -0.08
CA ASN A 322 1.26 1.80 1.03
C ASN A 322 1.44 3.33 0.90
N THR A 323 1.87 3.83 -0.26
CA THR A 323 1.97 5.28 -0.45
C THR A 323 0.56 5.88 -0.46
N LYS A 324 0.32 6.94 0.34
CA LYS A 324 -0.98 7.62 0.45
C LYS A 324 -1.58 8.03 -0.89
N ALA A 325 -0.75 8.48 -1.82
CA ALA A 325 -1.16 8.83 -3.18
C ALA A 325 -1.86 7.67 -3.90
N PHE A 326 -1.39 6.42 -3.75
CA PHE A 326 -1.97 5.29 -4.47
C PHE A 326 -3.24 4.71 -3.82
N ASN A 327 -3.52 5.11 -2.58
CA ASN A 327 -4.65 4.63 -1.78
C ASN A 327 -5.69 5.72 -1.50
N ASN A 328 -5.63 6.83 -2.23
CA ASN A 328 -6.61 7.91 -2.09
C ASN A 328 -7.92 7.59 -2.84
N THR A 329 -8.92 8.45 -2.68
CA THR A 329 -10.29 8.21 -3.17
C THR A 329 -10.59 8.75 -4.57
N SER A 330 -9.66 9.49 -5.18
CA SER A 330 -9.87 10.16 -6.47
C SER A 330 -10.09 9.19 -7.62
N LEU A 331 -9.13 8.29 -7.92
CA LEU A 331 -9.33 7.33 -9.01
C LEU A 331 -10.55 6.41 -8.77
N PRO A 332 -10.80 5.86 -7.56
CA PRO A 332 -12.01 5.09 -7.28
C PRO A 332 -13.32 5.81 -7.63
N LYS A 333 -13.41 7.13 -7.43
CA LYS A 333 -14.60 7.93 -7.76
C LYS A 333 -14.97 7.95 -9.24
N GLU A 334 -14.06 7.52 -10.12
CA GLU A 334 -14.39 7.19 -11.50
C GLU A 334 -15.18 5.88 -11.63
N GLY A 335 -15.70 5.27 -10.56
CA GLY A 335 -16.44 4.01 -10.68
C GLY A 335 -15.53 2.84 -11.05
N VAL A 336 -14.35 2.79 -10.42
CA VAL A 336 -13.41 1.68 -10.51
C VAL A 336 -12.98 1.26 -9.10
N ILE A 337 -12.64 -0.01 -8.90
CA ILE A 337 -12.00 -0.46 -7.66
C ILE A 337 -10.49 -0.38 -7.83
N VAL A 338 -9.78 0.17 -6.85
CA VAL A 338 -8.31 0.20 -6.87
C VAL A 338 -7.78 -0.78 -5.83
N VAL A 339 -6.86 -1.65 -6.25
CA VAL A 339 -6.13 -2.57 -5.37
C VAL A 339 -4.65 -2.20 -5.41
N THR A 340 -4.02 -1.92 -4.27
CA THR A 340 -2.56 -1.69 -4.21
C THR A 340 -1.87 -2.87 -3.52
N VAL A 341 -0.70 -3.29 -4.03
CA VAL A 341 -0.06 -4.54 -3.60
C VAL A 341 1.36 -4.29 -3.09
N ASN A 342 1.65 -4.74 -1.86
CA ASN A 342 3.02 -4.97 -1.40
C ASN A 342 3.47 -6.38 -1.77
N HIS A 343 4.73 -6.54 -2.15
CA HIS A 343 5.34 -7.80 -2.58
C HIS A 343 6.83 -7.75 -2.26
N ARG A 344 7.52 -8.90 -2.29
CA ARG A 344 8.97 -8.93 -2.03
C ARG A 344 9.75 -8.14 -3.07
N LEU A 345 10.75 -7.39 -2.59
CA LEU A 345 11.61 -6.51 -3.38
C LEU A 345 13.07 -6.95 -3.34
N GLY A 346 13.87 -6.42 -4.27
CA GLY A 346 15.33 -6.51 -4.29
C GLY A 346 15.83 -7.95 -4.11
N PRO A 347 16.78 -8.21 -3.21
CA PRO A 347 17.33 -9.56 -3.02
C PRO A 347 16.31 -10.56 -2.46
N PHE A 348 15.22 -10.12 -1.81
CA PHE A 348 14.17 -11.02 -1.31
C PHE A 348 13.25 -11.48 -2.43
N GLY A 349 12.95 -10.58 -3.37
CA GLY A 349 12.02 -10.82 -4.46
C GLY A 349 12.67 -11.45 -5.69
N TYR A 350 13.94 -11.16 -5.98
CA TYR A 350 14.46 -11.38 -7.34
C TYR A 350 15.79 -12.12 -7.40
N MET A 351 16.54 -12.21 -6.29
CA MET A 351 17.81 -12.95 -6.26
C MET A 351 17.62 -14.45 -6.53
N ALA A 352 18.42 -14.97 -7.45
CA ALA A 352 18.59 -16.39 -7.69
C ALA A 352 19.92 -16.87 -7.08
N HIS A 353 20.03 -18.17 -6.78
CA HIS A 353 21.29 -18.77 -6.33
C HIS A 353 21.26 -20.28 -6.61
N PRO A 354 22.38 -20.94 -7.00
CA PRO A 354 22.37 -22.36 -7.36
C PRO A 354 21.80 -23.28 -6.26
N ALA A 355 22.07 -22.97 -4.99
CA ALA A 355 21.49 -23.72 -3.87
C ALA A 355 19.98 -23.52 -3.73
N LEU A 356 19.44 -22.35 -4.08
CA LEU A 356 18.00 -22.07 -4.09
C LEU A 356 17.32 -22.75 -5.30
N THR A 357 17.99 -22.78 -6.45
CA THR A 357 17.54 -23.53 -7.63
C THR A 357 17.50 -25.03 -7.34
N ALA A 358 18.50 -25.57 -6.64
CA ALA A 358 18.60 -27.00 -6.32
C ALA A 358 17.52 -27.49 -5.33
N GLU A 359 17.06 -26.64 -4.41
CA GLU A 359 15.97 -26.96 -3.48
C GLU A 359 14.56 -26.76 -4.07
N SER A 360 14.47 -26.12 -5.24
CA SER A 360 13.19 -25.82 -5.91
C SER A 360 12.65 -27.05 -6.64
N SER A 361 11.33 -27.27 -6.56
CA SER A 361 10.67 -28.36 -7.28
C SER A 361 10.68 -28.17 -8.79
N ASN A 362 10.91 -26.94 -9.26
CA ASN A 362 10.80 -26.55 -10.67
C ASN A 362 12.17 -26.24 -11.30
N THR A 363 13.28 -26.52 -10.60
CA THR A 363 14.65 -26.18 -11.04
C THR A 363 14.79 -24.69 -11.40
N SER A 364 14.14 -23.82 -10.62
CA SER A 364 14.12 -22.37 -10.80
C SER A 364 14.35 -21.64 -9.47
N SER A 365 14.94 -20.44 -9.53
CA SER A 365 15.00 -19.51 -8.40
C SER A 365 15.03 -18.06 -8.87
N GLY A 366 14.82 -17.14 -7.94
CA GLY A 366 14.46 -15.75 -8.26
C GLY A 366 12.97 -15.64 -8.58
N ASN A 367 12.55 -14.47 -9.09
CA ASN A 367 11.16 -14.15 -9.44
C ASN A 367 10.12 -14.28 -8.30
N TYR A 368 10.52 -14.47 -7.04
CA TYR A 368 9.62 -14.55 -5.90
C TYR A 368 8.69 -13.35 -5.78
N GLY A 369 9.18 -12.14 -6.04
CA GLY A 369 8.38 -10.91 -6.05
C GLY A 369 7.33 -10.89 -7.17
N GLN A 370 7.56 -11.58 -8.29
CA GLN A 370 6.53 -11.75 -9.33
C GLN A 370 5.54 -12.86 -8.97
N LEU A 371 6.01 -13.94 -8.36
CA LEU A 371 5.13 -14.98 -7.83
C LEU A 371 4.19 -14.43 -6.76
N ASP A 372 4.64 -13.46 -5.97
CA ASP A 372 3.81 -12.69 -5.04
C ASP A 372 2.70 -11.93 -5.77
N LEU A 373 3.01 -11.22 -6.86
CA LEU A 373 2.00 -10.54 -7.67
C LEU A 373 1.00 -11.51 -8.32
N VAL A 374 1.46 -12.69 -8.77
CA VAL A 374 0.57 -13.76 -9.25
C VAL A 374 -0.36 -14.24 -8.13
N ALA A 375 0.14 -14.38 -6.89
CA ALA A 375 -0.68 -14.74 -5.74
C ALA A 375 -1.69 -13.63 -5.39
N ALA A 376 -1.29 -12.36 -5.41
CA ALA A 376 -2.19 -11.23 -5.21
C ALA A 376 -3.29 -11.17 -6.29
N LEU A 377 -2.97 -11.44 -7.55
CA LEU A 377 -3.98 -11.50 -8.62
C LEU A 377 -4.93 -12.70 -8.49
N LYS A 378 -4.45 -13.85 -7.99
CA LYS A 378 -5.33 -14.96 -7.61
C LYS A 378 -6.26 -14.59 -6.47
N TRP A 379 -5.76 -13.88 -5.45
CA TRP A 379 -6.58 -13.34 -4.38
C TRP A 379 -7.65 -12.39 -4.93
N VAL A 380 -7.30 -11.47 -5.83
CA VAL A 380 -8.25 -10.57 -6.50
C VAL A 380 -9.32 -11.38 -7.22
N LYS A 381 -8.93 -12.34 -8.05
CA LYS A 381 -9.85 -13.21 -8.79
C LYS A 381 -10.85 -13.93 -7.88
N ASN A 382 -10.41 -14.40 -6.72
CA ASN A 382 -11.25 -15.18 -5.81
C ASN A 382 -12.12 -14.31 -4.90
N ASN A 383 -11.70 -13.08 -4.57
CA ASN A 383 -12.28 -12.33 -3.46
C ASN A 383 -12.87 -10.96 -3.85
N ILE A 384 -12.49 -10.37 -4.99
CA ILE A 384 -12.84 -8.97 -5.29
C ILE A 384 -14.35 -8.76 -5.51
N ALA A 385 -15.09 -9.81 -5.87
CA ALA A 385 -16.54 -9.77 -5.97
C ALA A 385 -17.22 -9.40 -4.63
N ALA A 386 -16.65 -9.78 -3.48
CA ALA A 386 -17.17 -9.40 -2.16
C ALA A 386 -17.08 -7.89 -1.91
N PHE A 387 -16.21 -7.19 -2.64
CA PHE A 387 -16.02 -5.74 -2.59
C PHE A 387 -16.83 -5.01 -3.68
N GLY A 388 -17.54 -5.73 -4.56
CA GLY A 388 -18.28 -5.18 -5.70
C GLY A 388 -17.46 -5.09 -7.00
N GLY A 389 -16.33 -5.79 -7.09
CA GLY A 389 -15.50 -5.83 -8.29
C GLY A 389 -15.85 -6.99 -9.22
N ASP A 390 -15.61 -6.79 -10.51
CA ASP A 390 -15.70 -7.82 -11.53
C ASP A 390 -14.35 -8.57 -11.65
N PRO A 391 -14.26 -9.85 -11.23
CA PRO A 391 -13.03 -10.64 -11.35
C PRO A 391 -12.65 -10.95 -12.81
N ASP A 392 -13.59 -10.80 -13.76
CA ASP A 392 -13.37 -10.99 -15.19
C ASP A 392 -13.11 -9.64 -15.93
N ASN A 393 -12.96 -8.54 -15.18
CA ASN A 393 -12.60 -7.22 -15.71
C ASN A 393 -11.49 -6.53 -14.89
N VAL A 394 -10.36 -7.21 -14.82
CA VAL A 394 -9.16 -6.78 -14.08
C VAL A 394 -8.14 -6.12 -15.01
N THR A 395 -7.69 -4.92 -14.67
CA THR A 395 -6.63 -4.16 -15.32
C THR A 395 -5.41 -4.09 -14.40
N ILE A 396 -4.25 -4.57 -14.85
CA ILE A 396 -3.00 -4.36 -14.12
C ILE A 396 -2.32 -3.08 -14.62
N PHE A 397 -1.77 -2.29 -13.70
CA PHE A 397 -1.07 -1.06 -14.07
C PHE A 397 0.09 -0.75 -13.13
N GLY A 398 1.13 -0.11 -13.64
CA GLY A 398 2.33 0.19 -12.87
C GLY A 398 3.27 1.11 -13.60
N GLU A 399 4.08 1.86 -12.84
CA GLU A 399 5.04 2.84 -13.35
C GLU A 399 6.49 2.45 -13.05
N SER A 400 7.41 2.76 -13.98
CA SER A 400 8.82 2.44 -13.85
C SER A 400 9.03 0.92 -13.68
N GLY A 401 9.73 0.49 -12.63
CA GLY A 401 9.79 -0.93 -12.23
C GLY A 401 8.41 -1.57 -12.04
N GLY A 402 7.36 -0.80 -11.75
CA GLY A 402 5.95 -1.22 -11.76
C GLY A 402 5.45 -1.58 -13.16
N GLY A 403 5.76 -0.76 -14.16
CA GLY A 403 5.49 -1.07 -15.56
C GLY A 403 6.29 -2.29 -16.03
N GLY A 404 7.51 -2.46 -15.52
CA GLY A 404 8.31 -3.67 -15.72
C GLY A 404 7.68 -4.92 -15.12
N LYS A 405 7.00 -4.81 -13.96
CA LYS A 405 6.18 -5.89 -13.38
C LYS A 405 4.98 -6.21 -14.27
N VAL A 406 4.31 -5.20 -14.82
CA VAL A 406 3.20 -5.42 -15.77
C VAL A 406 3.68 -6.18 -17.01
N LEU A 407 4.75 -5.71 -17.66
CA LEU A 407 5.36 -6.38 -18.82
C LEU A 407 5.80 -7.81 -18.50
N SER A 408 6.34 -8.03 -17.30
CA SER A 408 6.72 -9.35 -16.79
C SER A 408 5.52 -10.30 -16.67
N LEU A 409 4.38 -9.81 -16.17
CA LEU A 409 3.16 -10.60 -16.05
C LEU A 409 2.50 -10.87 -17.41
N ILE A 410 2.57 -9.94 -18.37
CA ILE A 410 2.19 -10.19 -19.77
C ILE A 410 2.99 -11.37 -20.34
N ASN A 411 4.28 -11.45 -20.03
CA ASN A 411 5.17 -12.51 -20.48
C ASN A 411 4.95 -13.87 -19.77
N SER A 412 4.34 -13.91 -18.58
CA SER A 412 4.31 -15.11 -17.75
C SER A 412 3.09 -16.01 -18.04
N PRO A 413 3.28 -17.32 -18.30
CA PRO A 413 2.17 -18.26 -18.39
C PRO A 413 1.42 -18.45 -17.06
N LEU A 414 2.05 -18.14 -15.91
CA LEU A 414 1.42 -18.26 -14.60
C LEU A 414 0.39 -17.16 -14.31
N ALA A 415 0.42 -16.07 -15.08
CA ALA A 415 -0.52 -14.96 -14.95
C ALA A 415 -1.74 -15.09 -15.88
N LYS A 416 -1.81 -16.15 -16.69
CA LYS A 416 -2.85 -16.34 -17.71
C LYS A 416 -4.26 -16.36 -17.12
N GLY A 417 -5.11 -15.47 -17.61
CA GLY A 417 -6.51 -15.34 -17.18
C GLY A 417 -6.68 -14.78 -15.76
N LEU A 418 -5.67 -14.08 -15.24
CA LEU A 418 -5.74 -13.33 -13.98
C LEU A 418 -5.94 -11.82 -14.19
N PHE A 419 -5.69 -11.32 -15.40
CA PHE A 419 -5.95 -9.96 -15.81
C PHE A 419 -6.43 -9.94 -17.26
N HIS A 420 -7.01 -8.81 -17.66
CA HIS A 420 -7.77 -8.66 -18.90
C HIS A 420 -7.34 -7.44 -19.70
N LYS A 421 -6.56 -6.54 -19.08
CA LYS A 421 -5.99 -5.31 -19.66
C LYS A 421 -4.72 -4.94 -18.92
N ALA A 422 -3.83 -4.21 -19.58
CA ALA A 422 -2.57 -3.78 -18.99
C ALA A 422 -2.25 -2.31 -19.30
N ILE A 423 -1.75 -1.58 -18.31
CA ILE A 423 -1.21 -0.22 -18.50
C ILE A 423 0.26 -0.20 -18.09
N VAL A 424 1.15 0.13 -19.03
CA VAL A 424 2.60 0.14 -18.87
C VAL A 424 3.12 1.58 -18.89
N GLN A 425 3.42 2.11 -17.71
CA GLN A 425 3.85 3.48 -17.53
C GLN A 425 5.38 3.52 -17.40
N SER A 426 6.10 3.97 -18.42
CA SER A 426 7.58 4.06 -18.41
C SER A 426 8.28 2.74 -17.97
N GLY A 427 7.82 1.60 -18.50
CA GLY A 427 8.00 0.30 -17.84
C GLY A 427 9.29 -0.50 -18.08
N MET A 428 10.01 -0.26 -19.17
CA MET A 428 11.16 -1.11 -19.53
C MET A 428 12.23 -0.30 -20.25
N ALA A 429 13.49 -0.58 -19.94
CA ALA A 429 14.64 0.00 -20.62
C ALA A 429 14.94 -0.72 -21.95
N GLY A 430 15.49 0.00 -22.91
CA GLY A 430 15.86 -0.57 -24.21
C GLY A 430 17.04 -1.56 -24.15
N PRO A 431 17.29 -2.35 -25.22
CA PRO A 431 18.30 -3.41 -25.23
C PRO A 431 19.76 -2.97 -24.99
N ALA A 432 20.05 -1.67 -25.10
CA ALA A 432 21.37 -1.11 -24.85
C ALA A 432 21.63 -0.82 -23.35
N ASP A 433 20.62 -0.92 -22.50
CA ASP A 433 20.76 -0.73 -21.06
C ASP A 433 21.45 -1.96 -20.43
N VAL A 434 22.58 -1.72 -19.77
CA VAL A 434 23.38 -2.77 -19.13
C VAL A 434 23.05 -2.95 -17.65
N LEU A 435 22.30 -2.03 -17.05
CA LEU A 435 21.89 -2.09 -15.65
C LEU A 435 20.59 -2.90 -15.49
N MET A 436 19.69 -2.79 -16.47
CA MET A 436 18.45 -3.57 -16.55
C MET A 436 18.36 -4.25 -17.92
N PRO A 437 19.11 -5.35 -18.13
CA PRO A 437 19.12 -6.04 -19.42
C PRO A 437 17.74 -6.64 -19.71
N VAL A 438 17.29 -6.50 -20.96
CA VAL A 438 16.02 -7.09 -21.45
C VAL A 438 16.03 -8.61 -21.33
N GLU A 439 17.20 -9.23 -21.49
CA GLU A 439 17.41 -10.65 -21.24
C GLU A 439 18.23 -10.84 -19.97
N ASN A 440 17.62 -11.47 -18.97
CA ASN A 440 18.27 -11.82 -17.72
C ASN A 440 18.17 -13.34 -17.51
N PRO A 441 19.16 -14.15 -17.95
CA PRO A 441 19.09 -15.60 -17.80
C PRO A 441 19.31 -16.01 -16.34
N LEU A 442 18.64 -17.08 -15.88
CA LEU A 442 18.79 -17.62 -14.53
C LEU A 442 20.26 -17.76 -14.08
N ALA A 443 21.12 -18.28 -14.97
CA ALA A 443 22.53 -18.49 -14.65
C ALA A 443 23.29 -17.18 -14.34
N ALA A 444 22.90 -16.04 -14.92
CA ALA A 444 23.50 -14.75 -14.59
C ALA A 444 23.03 -14.26 -13.22
N GLU A 445 21.73 -14.33 -12.96
CA GLU A 445 21.15 -13.96 -11.67
C GLU A 445 21.68 -14.86 -10.52
N GLU A 446 21.96 -16.14 -10.80
CA GLU A 446 22.61 -17.05 -9.87
C GLU A 446 24.03 -16.61 -9.50
N GLN A 447 24.80 -16.05 -10.45
CA GLN A 447 26.13 -15.49 -10.15
C GLN A 447 26.03 -14.24 -9.28
N ASP A 448 25.01 -13.40 -9.51
CA ASP A 448 24.75 -12.24 -8.67
C ASP A 448 24.43 -12.66 -7.23
N GLY A 449 23.62 -13.70 -7.04
CA GLY A 449 23.37 -14.27 -5.71
C GLY A 449 24.61 -14.88 -5.05
N VAL A 450 25.49 -15.54 -5.81
CA VAL A 450 26.78 -16.04 -5.29
C VAL A 450 27.63 -14.87 -4.78
N ALA A 451 27.72 -13.78 -5.53
CA ALA A 451 28.48 -12.60 -5.12
C ALA A 451 27.93 -11.97 -3.82
N VAL A 452 26.61 -11.96 -3.63
CA VAL A 452 25.98 -11.52 -2.37
C VAL A 452 26.33 -12.46 -1.22
N ALA A 453 26.25 -13.78 -1.42
CA ALA A 453 26.60 -14.77 -0.41
C ALA A 453 28.10 -14.72 -0.03
N GLU A 454 28.99 -14.44 -0.99
CA GLU A 454 30.42 -14.20 -0.75
C GLU A 454 30.64 -12.93 0.08
N LYS A 455 29.92 -11.84 -0.25
CA LYS A 455 29.97 -10.58 0.50
C LYS A 455 29.53 -10.73 1.95
N LEU A 456 28.52 -11.58 2.19
CA LEU A 456 28.02 -11.93 3.51
C LEU A 456 28.91 -12.95 4.24
N GLY A 457 29.90 -13.55 3.57
CA GLY A 457 30.78 -14.54 4.15
C GLY A 457 30.13 -15.91 4.40
N VAL A 458 28.99 -16.19 3.74
CA VAL A 458 28.20 -17.42 3.94
C VAL A 458 28.33 -18.43 2.79
N GLN A 459 28.94 -18.04 1.66
CA GLN A 459 29.05 -18.89 0.46
C GLN A 459 29.74 -20.25 0.71
N SER A 460 30.66 -20.31 1.68
CA SER A 460 31.42 -21.52 2.02
C SER A 460 30.76 -22.40 3.09
N ALA A 461 29.56 -22.03 3.57
CA ALA A 461 28.81 -22.83 4.52
C ALA A 461 28.44 -24.21 3.93
N SER A 462 28.35 -25.23 4.79
CA SER A 462 27.93 -26.57 4.35
C SER A 462 26.51 -26.61 3.80
N ASP A 463 25.65 -25.71 4.30
CA ASP A 463 24.34 -25.40 3.75
C ASP A 463 24.25 -23.89 3.57
N VAL A 464 24.63 -23.42 2.39
CA VAL A 464 24.63 -22.00 2.03
C VAL A 464 23.21 -21.41 2.02
N ALA A 465 22.18 -22.18 1.65
CA ALA A 465 20.80 -21.69 1.65
C ALA A 465 20.32 -21.41 3.07
N ALA A 466 20.56 -22.34 4.01
CA ALA A 466 20.25 -22.12 5.42
C ALA A 466 21.08 -20.97 6.01
N ALA A 467 22.37 -20.86 5.67
CA ALA A 467 23.21 -19.77 6.14
C ALA A 467 22.72 -18.40 5.64
N MET A 468 22.37 -18.28 4.36
CA MET A 468 21.77 -17.06 3.80
C MET A 468 20.43 -16.70 4.46
N ARG A 469 19.57 -17.69 4.77
CA ARG A 469 18.30 -17.45 5.48
C ARG A 469 18.47 -16.94 6.91
N SER A 470 19.61 -17.23 7.55
CA SER A 470 19.90 -16.75 8.91
C SER A 470 20.38 -15.29 8.97
N VAL A 471 20.70 -14.69 7.82
CA VAL A 471 21.19 -13.30 7.75
C VAL A 471 20.02 -12.33 8.04
N PRO A 472 20.19 -11.35 8.95
CA PRO A 472 19.19 -10.30 9.13
C PRO A 472 18.92 -9.54 7.83
N TRP A 473 17.65 -9.19 7.57
CA TRP A 473 17.27 -8.63 6.27
C TRP A 473 18.02 -7.32 5.95
N VAL A 474 18.35 -6.50 6.95
CA VAL A 474 19.12 -5.26 6.77
C VAL A 474 20.52 -5.54 6.20
N ASP A 475 21.19 -6.59 6.69
CA ASP A 475 22.53 -6.95 6.25
C ASP A 475 22.52 -7.50 4.82
N LEU A 476 21.49 -8.28 4.48
CA LEU A 476 21.28 -8.77 3.12
C LEU A 476 21.03 -7.62 2.13
N VAL A 477 20.19 -6.64 2.49
CA VAL A 477 19.98 -5.42 1.68
C VAL A 477 21.29 -4.67 1.47
N ASN A 478 22.07 -4.47 2.53
CA ASN A 478 23.35 -3.76 2.46
C ASN A 478 24.35 -4.50 1.57
N ALA A 479 24.45 -5.83 1.67
CA ALA A 479 25.31 -6.64 0.83
C ALA A 479 24.89 -6.62 -0.64
N ALA A 480 23.58 -6.72 -0.91
CA ALA A 480 23.00 -6.63 -2.24
C ALA A 480 23.25 -5.25 -2.88
N ASN A 481 22.98 -4.15 -2.18
CA ASN A 481 23.26 -2.81 -2.68
C ASN A 481 24.74 -2.59 -2.98
N ALA A 482 25.63 -3.14 -2.15
CA ALA A 482 27.08 -3.03 -2.34
C ALA A 482 27.60 -3.82 -3.55
N SER A 483 26.82 -4.72 -4.16
CA SER A 483 27.18 -5.38 -5.42
C SER A 483 27.02 -4.45 -6.63
N GLY A 484 26.19 -3.40 -6.52
CA GLY A 484 25.87 -2.49 -7.61
C GLY A 484 24.91 -3.08 -8.65
N ARG A 485 24.34 -4.26 -8.40
CA ARG A 485 23.39 -4.94 -9.29
C ARG A 485 21.94 -4.62 -8.90
N VAL A 486 21.10 -4.40 -9.91
CA VAL A 486 19.64 -4.38 -9.75
C VAL A 486 19.10 -5.78 -9.98
N PHE A 487 18.55 -6.40 -8.93
CA PHE A 487 17.86 -7.69 -9.03
C PHE A 487 16.49 -7.48 -9.68
N SER A 488 16.18 -8.26 -10.71
CA SER A 488 14.99 -8.07 -11.56
C SER A 488 14.51 -9.43 -12.09
N PRO A 489 13.33 -9.51 -12.74
CA PRO A 489 12.86 -10.80 -13.25
C PRO A 489 13.88 -11.48 -14.16
N ASN A 490 14.00 -12.80 -14.05
CA ASN A 490 14.90 -13.62 -14.85
C ASN A 490 14.15 -14.73 -15.60
N VAL A 491 14.74 -15.21 -16.71
CA VAL A 491 14.23 -16.34 -17.49
C VAL A 491 14.63 -17.63 -16.77
N ASP A 492 13.73 -18.13 -15.93
CA ASP A 492 13.94 -19.24 -15.01
C ASP A 492 13.34 -20.57 -15.51
N GLY A 493 12.63 -20.56 -16.63
CA GLY A 493 11.95 -21.72 -17.20
C GLY A 493 10.65 -22.11 -16.49
N TYR A 494 10.23 -21.37 -15.46
CA TYR A 494 9.01 -21.65 -14.69
C TYR A 494 8.05 -20.44 -14.65
N TYR A 495 8.47 -19.34 -14.04
CA TYR A 495 7.71 -18.08 -14.06
C TYR A 495 7.84 -17.40 -15.42
N MET A 496 9.05 -17.33 -15.97
CA MET A 496 9.30 -16.89 -17.35
C MET A 496 9.98 -18.01 -18.13
N THR A 497 9.30 -18.52 -19.14
CA THR A 497 9.83 -19.59 -19.99
C THR A 497 10.74 -19.08 -21.10
N ASP A 498 10.63 -17.80 -21.47
CA ASP A 498 11.42 -17.15 -22.51
C ASP A 498 11.49 -15.63 -22.26
N GLY A 499 12.35 -14.92 -23.00
CA GLY A 499 12.43 -13.46 -22.99
C GLY A 499 11.17 -12.80 -23.54
N ILE A 500 10.88 -11.59 -23.08
CA ILE A 500 9.61 -10.90 -23.36
C ILE A 500 9.30 -10.79 -24.86
N ARG A 501 10.26 -10.42 -25.70
CA ARG A 501 10.01 -10.30 -27.14
C ARG A 501 9.66 -11.63 -27.78
N ASN A 502 10.31 -12.72 -27.35
CA ASN A 502 10.07 -14.05 -27.91
C ASN A 502 8.65 -14.56 -27.60
N SER A 503 8.06 -14.18 -26.47
CA SER A 503 6.67 -14.56 -26.17
C SER A 503 5.64 -13.84 -27.03
N PHE A 504 5.93 -12.61 -27.46
CA PHE A 504 5.15 -11.90 -28.47
C PHE A 504 5.30 -12.57 -29.85
N GLU A 505 6.54 -12.76 -30.33
CA GLU A 505 6.80 -13.38 -31.63
C GLU A 505 6.25 -14.83 -31.75
N SER A 506 6.16 -15.55 -30.64
CA SER A 506 5.60 -16.91 -30.58
C SER A 506 4.11 -17.00 -30.22
N GLY A 507 3.46 -15.87 -29.89
CA GLY A 507 2.05 -15.83 -29.47
C GLY A 507 1.78 -16.54 -28.13
N THR A 508 2.78 -16.62 -27.25
CA THR A 508 2.65 -17.25 -25.92
C THR A 508 2.42 -16.26 -24.78
N HIS A 509 2.62 -14.96 -25.05
CA HIS A 509 2.25 -13.88 -24.14
C HIS A 509 0.74 -13.88 -23.84
N ASN A 510 0.36 -13.18 -22.77
CA ASN A 510 -1.04 -12.89 -22.46
C ASN A 510 -1.54 -11.76 -23.37
N ASP A 511 -2.18 -12.14 -24.47
CA ASP A 511 -2.81 -11.23 -25.43
C ASP A 511 -4.04 -10.54 -24.81
N VAL A 512 -3.88 -9.27 -24.45
CA VAL A 512 -4.90 -8.40 -23.85
C VAL A 512 -4.71 -6.97 -24.38
N PRO A 513 -5.73 -6.08 -24.28
CA PRO A 513 -5.53 -4.67 -24.59
C PRO A 513 -4.41 -4.06 -23.73
N VAL A 514 -3.54 -3.27 -24.35
CA VAL A 514 -2.41 -2.61 -23.68
C VAL A 514 -2.46 -1.10 -23.91
N MET A 515 -2.32 -0.31 -22.85
CA MET A 515 -1.98 1.11 -22.94
C MET A 515 -0.55 1.30 -22.44
N ALA A 516 0.32 1.95 -23.21
CA ALA A 516 1.71 2.14 -22.82
C ALA A 516 2.20 3.54 -23.16
N GLY A 517 3.11 4.07 -22.34
CA GLY A 517 3.66 5.39 -22.57
C GLY A 517 4.95 5.69 -21.83
N ALA A 518 5.47 6.86 -22.11
CA ALA A 518 6.62 7.44 -21.45
C ALA A 518 6.41 8.96 -21.30
N ASN A 519 7.09 9.56 -20.32
CA ASN A 519 7.05 11.00 -20.12
C ASN A 519 8.07 11.67 -21.05
N GLU A 520 7.81 12.89 -21.51
CA GLU A 520 8.68 13.60 -22.45
C GLU A 520 10.13 13.71 -21.93
N GLY A 521 10.27 13.94 -20.63
CA GLY A 521 11.53 14.05 -19.89
C GLY A 521 11.96 12.77 -19.17
N ASP A 522 11.49 11.60 -19.60
CA ASP A 522 11.94 10.33 -19.02
C ASP A 522 13.45 10.10 -19.18
N THR A 523 13.98 9.12 -18.43
CA THR A 523 15.37 8.72 -18.62
C THR A 523 15.59 8.16 -20.03
N PRO A 524 16.77 8.38 -20.67
CA PRO A 524 17.02 7.89 -22.02
C PRO A 524 16.80 6.39 -22.20
N GLY A 525 17.10 5.57 -21.18
CA GLY A 525 16.89 4.13 -21.24
C GLY A 525 15.42 3.75 -21.40
N LEU A 526 14.51 4.43 -20.68
CA LEU A 526 13.06 4.17 -20.74
C LEU A 526 12.44 4.70 -22.03
N ILE A 527 12.87 5.87 -22.51
CA ILE A 527 12.45 6.42 -23.81
C ILE A 527 12.83 5.46 -24.94
N GLU A 528 14.08 5.00 -24.97
CA GLU A 528 14.54 4.05 -25.99
C GLU A 528 13.90 2.67 -25.83
N GLY A 529 13.53 2.28 -24.60
CA GLY A 529 12.72 1.10 -24.34
C GLY A 529 11.33 1.19 -24.95
N PHE A 530 10.60 2.29 -24.70
CA PHE A 530 9.28 2.55 -25.28
C PHE A 530 9.31 2.51 -26.81
N LYS A 531 10.24 3.23 -27.45
CA LYS A 531 10.44 3.18 -28.90
C LYS A 531 10.76 1.77 -29.40
N TRP A 532 11.50 1.00 -28.61
CA TRP A 532 11.89 -0.35 -28.98
C TRP A 532 10.73 -1.35 -28.90
N TYR A 533 9.92 -1.33 -27.83
CA TYR A 533 8.91 -2.37 -27.62
C TYR A 533 7.57 -2.11 -28.32
N MET A 534 7.18 -0.85 -28.51
CA MET A 534 5.87 -0.53 -29.08
C MET A 534 5.61 -1.12 -30.48
N PRO A 535 6.54 -1.02 -31.45
CA PRO A 535 6.29 -1.50 -32.81
C PRO A 535 5.98 -3.00 -32.86
N TRP A 536 6.84 -3.83 -32.27
CA TRP A 536 6.63 -5.28 -32.31
C TRP A 536 5.55 -5.74 -31.33
N MET A 537 5.32 -5.03 -30.22
CA MET A 537 4.20 -5.35 -29.32
C MET A 537 2.89 -5.23 -30.07
N ALA A 538 2.67 -4.11 -30.77
CA ALA A 538 1.45 -3.91 -31.55
C ALA A 538 1.33 -4.84 -32.77
N ASP A 539 2.45 -5.20 -33.40
CA ASP A 539 2.41 -6.12 -34.55
C ASP A 539 2.06 -7.58 -34.18
N TYR A 540 2.32 -7.98 -32.92
CA TYR A 540 2.11 -9.36 -32.45
C TYR A 540 0.99 -9.53 -31.42
N ASN A 541 0.37 -8.45 -30.94
CA ASN A 541 -0.80 -8.48 -30.06
C ASN A 541 -2.06 -8.45 -30.94
N ASP A 542 -2.96 -9.42 -30.78
CA ASP A 542 -4.24 -9.44 -31.52
C ASP A 542 -5.21 -8.39 -30.93
N ALA A 543 -5.09 -8.11 -29.63
CA ALA A 543 -5.81 -7.04 -28.96
C ALA A 543 -5.20 -5.65 -29.21
N ASP A 544 -6.02 -4.60 -29.09
CA ASP A 544 -5.58 -3.23 -29.36
C ASP A 544 -4.47 -2.76 -28.40
N VAL A 545 -3.46 -2.09 -28.97
CA VAL A 545 -2.37 -1.42 -28.24
C VAL A 545 -2.51 0.09 -28.41
N TYR A 546 -2.36 0.86 -27.34
CA TYR A 546 -2.48 2.32 -27.34
C TYR A 546 -1.19 2.95 -26.82
N ALA A 547 -0.69 3.95 -27.54
CA ALA A 547 0.54 4.66 -27.20
C ALA A 547 0.22 6.06 -26.68
N TYR A 548 0.94 6.53 -25.66
CA TYR A 548 0.94 7.94 -25.26
C TYR A 548 2.34 8.48 -24.93
N VAL A 549 2.46 9.80 -25.00
CA VAL A 549 3.59 10.56 -24.44
C VAL A 549 3.02 11.60 -23.49
N PHE A 550 3.39 11.52 -22.21
CA PHE A 550 2.96 12.50 -21.22
C PHE A 550 3.87 13.73 -21.24
N ASP A 551 3.28 14.89 -21.40
CA ASP A 551 3.96 16.17 -21.63
C ASP A 551 3.20 17.31 -20.94
N HIS A 552 2.91 17.12 -19.65
CA HIS A 552 2.32 18.17 -18.83
C HIS A 552 3.08 18.33 -17.52
N LEU A 553 3.23 19.57 -17.08
CA LEU A 553 3.88 19.96 -15.85
C LEU A 553 3.12 21.11 -15.22
N PRO A 554 3.22 21.30 -13.90
CA PRO A 554 2.75 22.53 -13.28
C PRO A 554 3.41 23.75 -13.92
N ASP A 555 2.66 24.85 -14.03
CA ASP A 555 3.17 26.13 -14.54
C ASP A 555 4.53 26.50 -13.94
N ASN A 556 5.39 27.16 -14.72
CA ASN A 556 6.75 27.59 -14.35
C ASN A 556 7.80 26.47 -14.21
N TRP A 557 7.43 25.18 -14.15
CA TRP A 557 8.43 24.11 -14.05
C TRP A 557 9.23 23.97 -15.34
N ALA A 558 8.54 24.06 -16.49
CA ALA A 558 9.18 24.12 -17.80
C ALA A 558 10.16 25.31 -17.92
N GLU A 559 9.77 26.49 -17.42
CA GLU A 559 10.64 27.68 -17.41
C GLU A 559 11.89 27.52 -16.53
N LYS A 560 11.83 26.62 -15.53
CA LYS A 560 12.96 26.24 -14.68
C LYS A 560 13.83 25.13 -15.28
N GLY A 561 13.52 24.69 -16.52
CA GLY A 561 14.27 23.66 -17.23
C GLY A 561 13.86 22.22 -16.87
N SER A 562 12.73 22.03 -16.20
CA SER A 562 12.13 20.71 -16.02
C SER A 562 11.37 20.31 -17.29
N LEU A 563 11.39 19.02 -17.62
CA LEU A 563 10.49 18.40 -18.59
C LEU A 563 9.53 17.50 -17.82
N ALA A 564 8.47 17.00 -18.46
CA ALA A 564 7.60 15.98 -17.85
C ALA A 564 8.46 14.78 -17.43
N TYR A 565 8.85 14.74 -16.16
CA TYR A 565 9.95 13.91 -15.68
C TYR A 565 9.43 12.52 -15.30
N HIS A 566 10.35 11.59 -15.03
CA HIS A 566 10.01 10.22 -14.64
C HIS A 566 9.01 10.14 -13.46
N GLY A 567 7.87 9.46 -13.66
CA GLY A 567 6.78 9.35 -12.69
C GLY A 567 5.89 10.59 -12.50
N SER A 568 6.10 11.69 -13.25
CA SER A 568 5.30 12.92 -13.11
C SER A 568 3.80 12.72 -13.38
N GLU A 569 3.46 11.87 -14.34
CA GLU A 569 2.08 11.52 -14.69
C GLU A 569 1.27 10.90 -13.53
N LEU A 570 1.93 10.24 -12.58
CA LEU A 570 1.26 9.64 -11.42
C LEU A 570 0.57 10.67 -10.54
N VAL A 571 1.07 11.90 -10.53
CA VAL A 571 0.45 13.01 -9.79
C VAL A 571 -0.95 13.28 -10.32
N TYR A 572 -1.14 13.13 -11.63
CA TYR A 572 -2.41 13.40 -12.34
C TYR A 572 -3.32 12.18 -12.35
N VAL A 573 -2.80 10.98 -12.62
CA VAL A 573 -3.59 9.73 -12.57
C VAL A 573 -4.21 9.52 -11.19
N PHE A 574 -3.44 9.77 -10.12
CA PHE A 574 -3.93 9.61 -8.76
C PHE A 574 -4.52 10.90 -8.16
N ASP A 575 -4.47 12.05 -8.85
CA ASP A 575 -4.96 13.33 -8.33
C ASP A 575 -4.40 13.64 -6.92
N TYR A 576 -3.08 13.54 -6.78
CA TYR A 576 -2.40 13.74 -5.51
C TYR A 576 -1.22 14.70 -5.67
N PRO A 577 -1.46 16.04 -5.69
CA PRO A 577 -0.41 17.05 -5.90
C PRO A 577 0.72 16.97 -4.85
N GLY A 578 0.43 16.45 -3.65
CA GLY A 578 1.43 16.22 -2.62
C GLY A 578 2.57 15.28 -3.05
N SER A 579 2.36 14.44 -4.06
CA SER A 579 3.38 13.52 -4.61
C SER A 579 4.57 14.26 -5.22
N PHE A 580 4.39 15.52 -5.64
CA PHE A 580 5.52 16.35 -6.07
C PHE A 580 6.60 16.50 -5.00
N VAL A 581 6.21 16.52 -3.71
CA VAL A 581 7.17 16.55 -2.60
C VAL A 581 8.04 15.31 -2.64
N SER A 582 7.43 14.13 -2.70
CA SER A 582 8.14 12.85 -2.75
C SER A 582 9.03 12.76 -3.99
N HIS A 583 8.52 13.14 -5.17
CA HIS A 583 9.28 13.11 -6.42
C HIS A 583 10.47 14.09 -6.38
N TYR A 584 10.31 15.26 -5.76
CA TYR A 584 11.39 16.22 -5.54
C TYR A 584 12.45 15.68 -4.58
N LEU A 585 12.04 15.08 -3.45
CA LEU A 585 12.95 14.49 -2.47
C LEU A 585 13.70 13.27 -3.01
N LEU A 586 13.10 12.55 -3.97
CA LEU A 586 13.76 11.49 -4.74
C LEU A 586 14.68 12.03 -5.85
N GLY A 587 14.72 13.35 -6.08
CA GLY A 587 15.54 13.98 -7.11
C GLY A 587 15.04 13.80 -8.54
N LEU A 588 13.79 13.38 -8.74
CA LEU A 588 13.25 13.04 -10.06
C LEU A 588 12.89 14.26 -10.92
N THR A 589 12.55 15.38 -10.27
CA THR A 589 11.97 16.56 -10.96
C THR A 589 12.94 17.29 -11.89
N GLY A 590 14.25 17.04 -11.77
CA GLY A 590 15.30 17.82 -12.44
C GLY A 590 15.48 19.25 -11.89
N ILE A 591 14.60 19.72 -11.00
CA ILE A 591 14.68 21.04 -10.37
C ILE A 591 15.69 20.98 -9.22
N LYS A 592 16.66 21.89 -9.23
CA LYS A 592 17.71 21.98 -8.21
C LYS A 592 17.45 23.13 -7.24
N GLU A 593 17.87 22.92 -5.99
CA GLU A 593 17.96 24.00 -5.01
C GLU A 593 19.23 24.84 -5.30
N VAL A 594 19.10 26.16 -5.32
CA VAL A 594 20.26 27.04 -5.57
C VAL A 594 21.22 26.94 -4.39
N GLY A 595 22.40 26.35 -4.61
CA GLY A 595 23.44 26.21 -3.60
C GLY A 595 23.43 24.91 -2.79
N SER A 596 22.57 23.94 -3.13
CA SER A 596 22.56 22.59 -2.55
C SER A 596 22.32 21.53 -3.63
N ASP A 597 23.10 20.45 -3.60
CA ASP A 597 22.89 19.27 -4.45
C ASP A 597 21.90 18.26 -3.83
N VAL A 598 21.46 18.48 -2.59
CA VAL A 598 20.51 17.62 -1.87
C VAL A 598 19.14 18.30 -1.81
N PRO A 599 18.08 17.70 -2.38
CA PRO A 599 16.72 18.19 -2.25
C PRO A 599 16.25 18.26 -0.80
N THR A 600 15.63 19.37 -0.40
CA THR A 600 15.04 19.55 0.94
C THR A 600 13.55 19.92 0.86
N PRO A 601 12.74 19.64 1.92
CA PRO A 601 11.35 20.10 1.97
C PRO A 601 11.21 21.63 1.82
N ALA A 602 12.15 22.40 2.38
CA ALA A 602 12.18 23.85 2.21
C ALA A 602 12.48 24.28 0.77
N GLY A 603 13.42 23.59 0.11
CA GLY A 603 13.73 23.78 -1.30
C GLY A 603 12.54 23.49 -2.21
N PHE A 604 11.74 22.48 -1.89
CA PHE A 604 10.48 22.21 -2.60
C PHE A 604 9.49 23.37 -2.47
N LEU A 605 9.21 23.84 -1.24
CA LEU A 605 8.26 24.93 -0.99
C LEU A 605 8.66 26.23 -1.70
N ALA A 606 9.96 26.50 -1.85
CA ALA A 606 10.47 27.64 -2.61
C ALA A 606 10.27 27.52 -4.13
N ASN A 607 10.13 26.28 -4.64
CA ASN A 607 10.06 25.99 -6.07
C ASN A 607 8.66 25.61 -6.57
N HIS A 608 7.74 25.19 -5.71
CA HIS A 608 6.41 24.75 -6.10
C HIS A 608 5.44 25.94 -6.25
N PRO A 609 4.93 26.23 -7.46
CA PRO A 609 4.10 27.41 -7.72
C PRO A 609 2.60 27.21 -7.44
N GLY A 610 2.22 26.09 -6.82
CA GLY A 610 0.83 25.70 -6.57
C GLY A 610 0.25 24.80 -7.67
N TRP A 611 -0.97 24.32 -7.43
CA TRP A 611 -1.77 23.46 -8.31
C TRP A 611 -2.90 24.30 -8.92
N LYS A 612 -3.02 24.31 -10.24
CA LYS A 612 -3.86 25.27 -10.98
C LYS A 612 -4.99 24.60 -11.76
N ALA A 613 -5.83 25.40 -12.41
CA ALA A 613 -7.01 24.92 -13.12
C ALA A 613 -6.69 24.03 -14.33
N ASN A 614 -5.57 24.29 -15.02
CA ASN A 614 -5.04 23.42 -16.07
C ASN A 614 -4.61 22.06 -15.51
N ASP A 615 -3.93 22.02 -14.37
CA ASP A 615 -3.56 20.76 -13.71
C ASP A 615 -4.79 19.93 -13.33
N VAL A 616 -5.82 20.58 -12.78
CA VAL A 616 -7.12 19.93 -12.49
C VAL A 616 -7.74 19.35 -13.76
N TYR A 617 -7.75 20.10 -14.86
CA TYR A 617 -8.31 19.64 -16.12
C TYR A 617 -7.56 18.42 -16.68
N VAL A 618 -6.22 18.45 -16.66
CA VAL A 618 -5.38 17.31 -17.11
C VAL A 618 -5.63 16.09 -16.22
N THR A 619 -5.72 16.27 -14.90
CA THR A 619 -6.07 15.21 -13.96
C THR A 619 -7.42 14.57 -14.26
N GLU A 620 -8.47 15.36 -14.43
CA GLU A 620 -9.81 14.85 -14.76
C GLU A 620 -9.80 14.08 -16.08
N THR A 621 -9.12 14.63 -17.09
CA THR A 621 -8.99 14.01 -18.42
C THR A 621 -8.24 12.68 -18.36
N MET A 622 -7.13 12.60 -17.64
CA MET A 622 -6.35 11.37 -17.48
C MET A 622 -7.11 10.32 -16.70
N ARG A 623 -7.77 10.69 -15.59
CA ARG A 623 -8.56 9.75 -14.81
C ARG A 623 -9.70 9.15 -15.62
N ASP A 624 -10.39 9.95 -16.44
CA ASP A 624 -11.44 9.45 -17.35
C ASP A 624 -10.86 8.46 -18.37
N MET A 625 -9.73 8.78 -19.02
CA MET A 625 -9.06 7.86 -19.97
C MET A 625 -8.63 6.53 -19.31
N TRP A 626 -8.00 6.59 -18.12
CA TRP A 626 -7.55 5.39 -17.41
C TRP A 626 -8.72 4.53 -16.94
N ALA A 627 -9.76 5.15 -16.37
CA ALA A 627 -10.96 4.44 -15.93
C ALA A 627 -11.74 3.86 -17.12
N ASN A 628 -11.81 4.59 -18.24
CA ASN A 628 -12.49 4.11 -19.44
C ASN A 628 -11.73 2.95 -20.11
N PHE A 629 -10.40 3.02 -20.13
CA PHE A 629 -9.57 1.88 -20.52
C PHE A 629 -9.85 0.69 -19.61
N ALA A 630 -9.85 0.86 -18.29
CA ALA A 630 -10.15 -0.23 -17.36
C ALA A 630 -11.53 -0.86 -17.60
N ARG A 631 -12.55 -0.04 -17.89
CA ARG A 631 -13.90 -0.51 -18.23
C ARG A 631 -13.95 -1.29 -19.54
N THR A 632 -13.32 -0.79 -20.60
CA THR A 632 -13.65 -1.18 -21.98
C THR A 632 -12.49 -1.77 -22.79
N GLY A 633 -11.24 -1.51 -22.40
CA GLY A 633 -10.04 -1.83 -23.18
C GLY A 633 -9.70 -0.76 -24.21
N ASN A 634 -10.47 0.34 -24.26
CA ASN A 634 -10.23 1.48 -25.14
C ASN A 634 -10.16 2.77 -24.29
N PRO A 635 -9.09 3.57 -24.38
CA PRO A 635 -8.92 4.77 -23.55
C PRO A 635 -9.69 5.99 -24.08
N SER A 636 -10.34 5.90 -25.25
CA SER A 636 -11.11 6.99 -25.84
C SER A 636 -12.22 7.46 -24.91
N THR A 637 -12.41 8.77 -24.82
CA THR A 637 -13.46 9.40 -24.01
C THR A 637 -14.52 10.04 -24.91
N THR A 638 -15.50 10.73 -24.32
CA THR A 638 -16.49 11.48 -25.11
C THR A 638 -15.90 12.66 -25.90
N THR A 639 -14.70 13.12 -25.52
CA THR A 639 -14.04 14.29 -26.11
C THR A 639 -12.73 13.95 -26.82
N ILE A 640 -12.15 12.78 -26.55
CA ILE A 640 -10.88 12.33 -27.12
C ILE A 640 -11.12 11.00 -27.86
N ASP A 641 -10.93 11.04 -29.18
CA ASP A 641 -10.86 9.84 -30.02
C ASP A 641 -9.40 9.37 -30.06
N TRP A 642 -9.13 8.20 -29.51
CA TRP A 642 -7.78 7.67 -29.34
C TRP A 642 -7.59 6.43 -30.21
N ASP A 643 -6.91 6.63 -31.34
CA ASP A 643 -6.60 5.54 -32.26
C ASP A 643 -5.63 4.53 -31.65
N ALA A 644 -5.88 3.24 -31.89
CA ALA A 644 -4.91 2.19 -31.57
C ALA A 644 -3.61 2.39 -32.37
N TYR A 645 -2.48 2.20 -31.70
CA TYR A 645 -1.15 2.22 -32.29
C TYR A 645 -0.93 0.99 -33.18
N THR A 646 -0.34 1.20 -34.35
CA THR A 646 0.25 0.16 -35.19
C THR A 646 1.63 0.60 -35.65
N SER A 647 2.50 -0.34 -36.01
CA SER A 647 3.81 0.02 -36.60
C SER A 647 3.69 0.80 -37.93
N GLN A 648 2.50 0.85 -38.55
CA GLN A 648 2.27 1.58 -39.79
C GLN A 648 1.72 2.99 -39.59
N ASN A 649 0.84 3.21 -38.58
CA ASN A 649 0.35 4.55 -38.28
C ASN A 649 1.30 5.32 -37.33
N ASP A 650 2.07 4.58 -36.53
CA ASP A 650 2.97 5.08 -35.49
C ASP A 650 2.32 6.17 -34.61
N SER A 651 1.03 6.00 -34.30
CA SER A 651 0.20 7.03 -33.68
C SER A 651 0.19 6.97 -32.17
N TYR A 652 0.38 8.12 -31.49
CA TYR A 652 0.33 8.23 -30.04
C TYR A 652 -0.47 9.46 -29.61
N LEU A 653 -1.08 9.40 -28.42
CA LEU A 653 -1.68 10.56 -27.80
C LEU A 653 -0.61 11.36 -27.05
N ARG A 654 -0.37 12.61 -27.43
CA ARG A 654 0.45 13.53 -26.62
C ARG A 654 -0.44 14.18 -25.58
N ILE A 655 -0.22 13.88 -24.31
CA ILE A 655 -1.02 14.39 -23.19
C ILE A 655 -0.38 15.69 -22.69
N THR A 656 -0.93 16.81 -23.13
CA THR A 656 -0.66 18.16 -22.62
C THR A 656 -1.93 18.70 -21.97
N GLU A 657 -2.05 20.01 -21.74
CA GLU A 657 -3.34 20.66 -21.43
C GLU A 657 -4.41 20.40 -22.51
N GLU A 658 -4.01 20.23 -23.77
CA GLU A 658 -4.90 19.84 -24.87
C GLU A 658 -4.37 18.53 -25.48
N PRO A 659 -4.89 17.36 -25.04
CA PRO A 659 -4.43 16.08 -25.59
C PRO A 659 -4.69 15.97 -27.09
N THR A 660 -3.68 15.58 -27.86
CA THR A 660 -3.77 15.50 -29.32
C THR A 660 -3.15 14.22 -29.85
N MET A 661 -3.82 13.58 -30.81
CA MET A 661 -3.24 12.47 -31.57
C MET A 661 -2.14 12.99 -32.48
N GLN A 662 -0.99 12.33 -32.42
CA GLN A 662 0.21 12.62 -33.20
C GLN A 662 0.77 11.31 -33.77
N SER A 663 1.77 11.40 -34.64
CA SER A 663 2.46 10.26 -35.23
C SER A 663 3.97 10.50 -35.27
N GLY A 664 4.78 9.46 -35.20
CA GLY A 664 6.25 9.60 -35.21
C GLY A 664 6.85 9.55 -33.82
N VAL A 665 6.68 8.43 -33.10
CA VAL A 665 7.13 8.24 -31.70
C VAL A 665 8.63 8.54 -31.55
N ASP A 666 9.44 8.19 -32.53
CA ASP A 666 10.89 8.47 -32.53
C ASP A 666 11.23 9.96 -32.37
N SER A 667 10.37 10.83 -32.90
CA SER A 667 10.51 12.29 -32.86
C SER A 667 9.76 12.97 -31.72
N ALA A 668 9.02 12.21 -30.91
CA ALA A 668 8.20 12.74 -29.84
C ALA A 668 9.02 13.27 -28.63
N PHE A 669 10.26 12.79 -28.49
CA PHE A 669 11.13 13.05 -27.35
C PHE A 669 12.29 14.00 -27.72
N PRO A 670 12.78 14.80 -26.77
CA PRO A 670 13.95 15.65 -26.98
C PRO A 670 15.20 14.81 -27.26
N ALA A 671 16.13 15.40 -28.03
CA ALA A 671 17.44 14.78 -28.23
C ALA A 671 18.17 14.60 -26.88
N PRO A 672 18.89 13.49 -26.66
CA PRO A 672 19.65 13.30 -25.44
C PRO A 672 20.59 14.49 -25.22
N ALA A 673 20.56 15.08 -24.02
CA ALA A 673 21.50 16.13 -23.67
C ALA A 673 22.94 15.60 -23.88
N ALA A 674 23.76 16.36 -24.61
CA ALA A 674 25.17 16.01 -24.77
C ALA A 674 25.83 15.99 -23.39
N LYS A 675 26.27 14.81 -22.95
CA LYS A 675 26.92 14.60 -21.64
C LYS A 675 28.22 15.37 -21.51
#